data_AF-A0A832F5G1-F1
#
_entry.id   AF-A0A832F5G1-F1
#
_cell.length_a   1.000
_cell.length_b   1.000
_cell.length_c   1.000
_cell.angle_alpha   90.00
_cell.angle_beta   90.00
_cell.angle_gamma   90.00
#
_symmetry.space_group_name_H-M   'P 1'
#
loop_
_entity.id
_entity.type
_entity.pdbx_description
1 polymer ?
#
loop_
_entity_poly.entity_id
_entity_poly.type
_entity_poly.pdbx_seq_one_letter_code
_entity_poly.pdbx_strand_id
1 'polypeptide(L)'
;MKKIILLPAIIFLFLNCLAQEKNPLIESGPIINEGIELHDKGDYKEAIARYKKVPRSDTNYVWALYEMGMSYAADSQYNEALKVYREALALDFDREREPDLYNNLASLLDNMGEKEKALLLFDSAIKKYPAYSPLYLNKAITLLRLERNREAEEVLKKNLLMDPYSYSSHYMLGLAAMGQGKITPAFISFFSYLMMSPSGRYFQNSVGFLSIIASKKDELATFMENRSNEESEHFRSLEEILLSKIALDKNYKPLIKLDDPVCRQIQVLLEKVEFVESDPDFWMQYYVPLLRKIFDKGKFEPFIYQVFSNIDIETIQSYNKKNKKETQALIVDIVEYMDEIKRTRELVYSKRSLAETRYTFDEGKLSGKGKLIDNGQKSVGAWEYYYPAGNIRSTGNYNSNGERQGRWQFYFFDNTLKAVENYNNGLLEGETLFYYENGNLSARANYKNDLQEGTRTSFYLPGSRRTIENYKSGKLHGEKRIFYLNGSLHFIENYNEDSLHGVYESYYQDGQIEYRAQYENGKLTGVIKGWHNNGRLSYEGQYQTGEQDGEWKRYYPNGKLKTIENYKQGKLEGEYKEFHSNGQLYFSTNYVKGKVTGEIAYYDEEGKLFSKLVYKNDILQQSYYYNKEGKEIHHSAIKNKKMNFTSFGADRFKRTEAVYNEKGEVEGPFTLFYKNGQVKEIDQYQKGLLHGPSISYHLNGSKESETNYKEGVKDGYYTSYHLDSSLQSEGWYVNDQAEGQWLYYNPLGDLSTSAYYYNDDLHGIKTDYWPNKKPESETIYQYGWIKTYRQFDSNGNLIHTVDLKKGSGRFTTKHFNGAIRAEATYVNGNFDGPYKFYYFDGSLETIMYYKAGALDSIAKSYYYGGKIFSEGRYKMGEKDGTWKYYYDDGKTYLVENYAEGEINGKKIYYHENGKLESEISYENGKREGVLRKYNPNGMLIYQMRYEDDLPVAYSYEDKNGNLVPEILLPGGSGKIKAMYRNGSKSAEFEYVEGKLNGKHILYYENGSPYFQSTETFNNSNGISREFYPNGKLAWERAYKNDNTLGPFTIYHENGQKKTQGTQYNDMMHGTIYYYDENGKLKETRYYYYDNLISVKK
;
A
#
# COMPACT_ATOMS: atom_id res chain seq x y z
N MET A 1 10.29 69.75 31.71
CA MET A 1 11.62 69.33 31.20
C MET A 1 11.68 67.80 31.17
N LYS A 2 12.03 67.27 29.98
CA LYS A 2 12.50 65.93 29.56
C LYS A 2 12.34 64.67 30.45
N LYS A 3 11.58 63.71 29.87
CA LYS A 3 11.80 62.26 29.64
C LYS A 3 12.34 61.36 30.77
N ILE A 4 11.64 60.24 31.00
CA ILE A 4 12.14 58.86 30.77
C ILE A 4 10.93 57.92 30.55
N ILE A 5 11.12 56.99 29.62
CA ILE A 5 10.18 55.99 29.10
C ILE A 5 10.08 54.81 30.08
N LEU A 6 8.86 54.31 30.34
CA LEU A 6 8.61 53.07 31.07
C LEU A 6 7.63 52.19 30.27
N LEU A 7 8.16 51.13 29.68
CA LEU A 7 7.42 49.93 29.25
C LEU A 7 6.87 49.21 30.49
N PRO A 8 5.66 48.61 30.45
CA PRO A 8 5.34 47.48 31.30
C PRO A 8 5.30 46.17 30.51
N ALA A 9 5.85 45.15 31.16
CA ALA A 9 6.00 43.77 30.75
C ALA A 9 4.67 43.09 30.39
N ILE A 10 4.65 42.39 29.25
CA ILE A 10 3.70 41.33 28.96
C ILE A 10 4.31 40.02 29.49
N ILE A 11 3.60 39.42 30.44
CA ILE A 11 3.89 38.11 31.02
C ILE A 11 3.69 37.06 29.91
N PHE A 12 4.80 36.51 29.39
CA PHE A 12 4.80 35.28 28.63
C PHE A 12 4.66 34.10 29.60
N LEU A 13 3.45 33.54 29.71
CA LEU A 13 3.25 32.20 30.25
C LEU A 13 3.75 31.20 29.20
N PHE A 14 4.98 30.72 29.40
CA PHE A 14 5.47 29.53 28.70
C PHE A 14 4.69 28.31 29.20
N LEU A 15 3.66 27.93 28.44
CA LEU A 15 3.22 26.54 28.38
C LEU A 15 4.34 25.77 27.68
N ASN A 16 5.08 24.97 28.46
CA ASN A 16 5.89 23.89 27.89
C ASN A 16 4.94 22.90 27.22
N CYS A 17 4.63 23.13 25.93
CA CYS A 17 4.24 22.05 25.04
C CYS A 17 5.46 21.15 24.92
N LEU A 18 5.41 19.97 25.55
CA LEU A 18 6.18 18.84 25.05
C LEU A 18 5.79 18.71 23.58
N ALA A 19 6.72 19.01 22.66
CA ALA A 19 6.49 18.74 21.26
C ALA A 19 6.20 17.24 21.15
N GLN A 20 4.98 16.90 20.75
CA GLN A 20 4.60 15.52 20.50
C GLN A 20 5.57 14.97 19.45
N GLU A 21 6.18 13.84 19.77
CA GLU A 21 7.12 13.19 18.86
C GLU A 21 6.36 12.83 17.58
N LYS A 22 6.82 13.36 16.44
CA LYS A 22 6.20 13.08 15.15
C LYS A 22 6.30 11.59 14.86
N ASN A 23 5.24 11.00 14.32
CA ASN A 23 5.33 9.66 13.75
C ASN A 23 6.42 9.67 12.66
N PRO A 24 7.49 8.87 12.72
CA PRO A 24 8.59 8.97 11.77
C PRO A 24 8.23 8.41 10.39
N LEU A 25 8.70 9.07 9.32
CA LEU A 25 8.75 8.46 8.00
C LEU A 25 9.95 7.50 7.96
N ILE A 26 9.68 6.21 7.77
CA ILE A 26 10.72 5.18 7.83
C ILE A 26 11.27 4.90 6.43
N GLU A 27 12.54 5.25 6.22
CA GLU A 27 13.33 4.79 5.07
C GLU A 27 14.05 3.48 5.43
N SER A 28 13.46 2.35 5.07
CA SER A 28 13.90 1.03 5.54
C SER A 28 15.26 0.60 4.99
N GLY A 29 15.62 0.94 3.74
CA GLY A 29 16.89 0.55 3.12
C GLY A 29 18.12 1.00 3.90
N PRO A 30 18.29 2.30 4.21
CA PRO A 30 19.38 2.80 5.05
C PRO A 30 19.41 2.17 6.45
N ILE A 31 18.25 1.95 7.07
CA ILE A 31 18.15 1.32 8.41
C ILE A 31 18.68 -0.12 8.39
N ILE A 32 18.35 -0.88 7.36
CA ILE A 32 18.82 -2.26 7.21
C ILE A 32 20.33 -2.28 6.95
N ASN A 33 20.84 -1.41 6.08
CA ASN A 33 22.29 -1.32 5.84
C ASN A 33 23.08 -0.95 7.10
N GLU A 34 22.60 0.01 7.91
CA GLU A 34 23.21 0.34 9.20
C GLU A 34 23.19 -0.88 10.15
N GLY A 35 22.10 -1.65 10.15
CA GLY A 35 22.01 -2.89 10.92
C GLY A 35 23.04 -3.95 10.47
N ILE A 36 23.27 -4.09 9.16
CA ILE A 36 24.24 -5.03 8.60
C ILE A 36 25.66 -4.64 9.05
N GLU A 37 26.00 -3.35 8.97
CA GLU A 37 27.30 -2.85 9.45
C GLU A 37 27.53 -3.11 10.94
N LEU A 38 26.48 -3.05 11.76
CA LEU A 38 26.53 -3.37 13.20
C LEU A 38 26.69 -4.88 13.43
N HIS A 39 25.97 -5.70 12.67
CA HIS A 39 26.13 -7.16 12.69
C HIS A 39 27.57 -7.56 12.39
N ASP A 40 28.16 -7.00 11.33
CA ASP A 40 29.53 -7.32 10.91
C ASP A 40 30.59 -6.92 11.95
N LYS A 41 30.29 -5.93 12.81
CA LYS A 41 31.13 -5.54 13.96
C LYS A 41 30.93 -6.41 15.20
N GLY A 42 29.91 -7.27 15.22
CA GLY A 42 29.51 -8.08 16.37
C GLY A 42 28.52 -7.41 17.32
N ASP A 43 28.00 -6.22 16.98
CA ASP A 43 27.04 -5.45 17.78
C ASP A 43 25.60 -5.92 17.50
N TYR A 44 25.32 -7.20 17.77
CA TYR A 44 24.08 -7.85 17.33
C TYR A 44 22.81 -7.24 17.93
N LYS A 45 22.84 -6.77 19.18
CA LYS A 45 21.67 -6.20 19.86
C LYS A 45 21.25 -4.88 19.22
N GLU A 46 22.21 -4.04 18.89
CA GLU A 46 22.04 -2.78 18.19
C GLU A 46 21.54 -3.03 16.77
N ALA A 47 22.11 -4.01 16.05
CA ALA A 47 21.63 -4.43 14.73
C ALA A 47 20.15 -4.85 14.77
N ILE A 48 19.78 -5.73 15.72
CA ILE A 48 18.39 -6.16 15.93
C ILE A 48 17.47 -4.96 16.24
N ALA A 49 17.93 -4.00 17.05
CA ALA A 49 17.16 -2.80 17.35
C ALA A 49 16.94 -1.91 16.12
N ARG A 50 17.87 -1.89 15.15
CA ARG A 50 17.68 -1.22 13.85
C ARG A 50 16.63 -1.93 13.01
N TYR A 51 16.76 -3.24 12.80
CA TYR A 51 15.81 -4.00 11.98
C TYR A 51 14.37 -3.93 12.49
N LYS A 52 14.16 -3.88 13.82
CA LYS A 52 12.85 -3.72 14.44
C LYS A 52 12.13 -2.40 14.12
N LYS A 53 12.83 -1.40 13.59
CA LYS A 53 12.21 -0.15 13.14
C LYS A 53 11.50 -0.28 11.79
N VAL A 54 11.79 -1.33 11.02
CA VAL A 54 11.18 -1.55 9.70
C VAL A 54 9.72 -2.03 9.90
N PRO A 55 8.71 -1.30 9.41
CA PRO A 55 7.32 -1.68 9.57
C PRO A 55 7.00 -2.99 8.86
N ARG A 56 6.08 -3.79 9.41
CA ARG A 56 5.60 -5.03 8.79
C ARG A 56 4.97 -4.84 7.41
N SER A 57 4.46 -3.64 7.14
CA SER A 57 3.85 -3.25 5.86
C SER A 57 4.88 -2.79 4.81
N ASP A 58 6.16 -2.66 5.18
CA ASP A 58 7.22 -2.18 4.31
C ASP A 58 7.68 -3.27 3.33
N THR A 59 7.97 -2.89 2.09
CA THR A 59 8.44 -3.82 1.04
C THR A 59 9.78 -4.49 1.38
N ASN A 60 10.61 -3.88 2.22
CA ASN A 60 11.88 -4.44 2.69
C ASN A 60 11.75 -5.26 3.99
N TYR A 61 10.54 -5.51 4.49
CA TYR A 61 10.36 -6.19 5.77
C TYR A 61 10.93 -7.62 5.78
N VAL A 62 10.79 -8.38 4.69
CA VAL A 62 11.40 -9.73 4.58
C VAL A 62 12.93 -9.66 4.65
N TRP A 63 13.54 -8.65 4.03
CA TRP A 63 14.97 -8.42 4.14
C TRP A 63 15.38 -8.09 5.59
N ALA A 64 14.64 -7.22 6.27
CA ALA A 64 14.89 -6.93 7.68
C ALA A 64 14.75 -8.17 8.58
N LEU A 65 13.74 -9.03 8.33
CA LEU A 65 13.57 -10.29 9.06
C LEU A 65 14.73 -11.26 8.78
N TYR A 66 15.17 -11.38 7.53
CA TYR A 66 16.31 -12.21 7.15
C TYR A 66 17.57 -11.83 7.95
N GLU A 67 17.94 -10.56 7.94
CA GLU A 67 19.13 -10.07 8.66
C GLU A 67 18.95 -10.15 10.18
N MET A 68 17.75 -9.87 10.67
CA MET A 68 17.43 -9.97 12.10
C MET A 68 17.52 -11.42 12.60
N GLY A 69 17.07 -12.39 11.80
CA GLY A 69 17.21 -13.81 12.11
C GLY A 69 18.68 -14.24 12.20
N MET A 70 19.54 -13.70 11.32
CA MET A 70 20.98 -13.94 11.37
C MET A 70 21.61 -13.35 12.63
N SER A 71 21.30 -12.10 12.98
CA SER A 71 21.79 -11.47 14.20
C SER A 71 21.31 -12.18 15.47
N TYR A 72 20.05 -12.62 15.52
CA TYR A 72 19.55 -13.40 16.65
C TYR A 72 20.29 -14.74 16.78
N ALA A 73 20.55 -15.42 15.67
CA ALA A 73 21.31 -16.67 15.70
C ALA A 73 22.76 -16.46 16.16
N ALA A 74 23.41 -15.38 15.71
CA ALA A 74 24.76 -15.01 16.12
C ALA A 74 24.85 -14.65 17.61
N ASP A 75 23.82 -13.98 18.16
CA ASP A 75 23.68 -13.71 19.61
C ASP A 75 23.15 -14.92 20.41
N SER A 76 23.09 -16.12 19.81
CA SER A 76 22.60 -17.37 20.42
C SER A 76 21.13 -17.35 20.87
N GLN A 77 20.32 -16.42 20.39
CA GLN A 77 18.88 -16.30 20.67
C GLN A 77 18.05 -17.12 19.67
N TYR A 78 18.24 -18.43 19.67
CA TYR A 78 17.71 -19.30 18.60
C TYR A 78 16.18 -19.33 18.48
N ASN A 79 15.45 -19.22 19.59
CA ASN A 79 13.98 -19.20 19.54
C ASN A 79 13.44 -17.94 18.84
N GLU A 80 14.08 -16.80 19.02
CA GLU A 80 13.70 -15.55 18.33
C GLU A 80 14.08 -15.61 16.85
N ALA A 81 15.26 -16.13 16.51
CA ALA A 81 15.63 -16.39 15.12
C ALA A 81 14.63 -17.32 14.42
N LEU A 82 14.19 -18.38 15.09
CA LEU A 82 13.20 -19.33 14.57
C LEU A 82 11.87 -18.65 14.27
N LYS A 83 11.41 -17.79 15.17
CA LYS A 83 10.16 -17.02 15.01
C LYS A 83 10.24 -16.09 13.80
N VAL A 84 11.34 -15.35 13.68
CA VAL A 84 11.58 -14.36 12.62
C VAL A 84 11.69 -15.03 11.24
N TYR A 85 12.43 -16.13 11.11
CA TYR A 85 12.51 -16.87 9.84
C TYR A 85 11.17 -17.49 9.42
N ARG A 86 10.38 -18.00 10.38
CA ARG A 86 9.03 -18.51 10.09
C ARG A 86 8.09 -17.40 9.65
N GLU A 87 8.21 -16.23 10.25
CA GLU A 87 7.45 -15.05 9.83
C GLU A 87 7.83 -14.64 8.41
N ALA A 88 9.13 -14.55 8.10
CA ALA A 88 9.62 -14.21 6.76
C ALA A 88 9.10 -15.18 5.69
N LEU A 89 9.17 -16.48 5.94
CA LEU A 89 8.67 -17.51 5.01
C LEU A 89 7.13 -17.53 4.87
N ALA A 90 6.40 -16.96 5.83
CA ALA A 90 4.94 -16.84 5.76
C ALA A 90 4.48 -15.63 4.94
N LEU A 91 5.37 -14.68 4.66
CA LEU A 91 5.11 -13.54 3.78
C LEU A 91 5.24 -13.94 2.31
N ASP A 92 4.62 -13.16 1.42
CA ASP A 92 4.53 -13.49 0.00
C ASP A 92 5.21 -12.55 -0.98
N PHE A 93 5.92 -11.56 -0.47
CA PHE A 93 6.82 -10.72 -1.24
C PHE A 93 8.27 -11.12 -0.96
N ASP A 94 9.20 -10.65 -1.81
CA ASP A 94 10.64 -10.92 -1.70
C ASP A 94 10.99 -12.41 -1.70
N ARG A 95 10.39 -13.13 -2.65
CA ARG A 95 10.55 -14.59 -2.79
C ARG A 95 11.98 -15.01 -3.13
N GLU A 96 12.79 -14.12 -3.68
CA GLU A 96 14.17 -14.41 -4.10
C GLU A 96 15.08 -14.80 -2.91
N ARG A 97 14.78 -14.34 -1.69
CA ARG A 97 15.51 -14.68 -0.45
C ARG A 97 15.07 -15.99 0.20
N GLU A 98 14.03 -16.65 -0.33
CA GLU A 98 13.55 -17.90 0.27
C GLU A 98 14.60 -19.02 0.39
N PRO A 99 15.47 -19.30 -0.61
CA PRO A 99 16.48 -20.35 -0.48
C PRO A 99 17.41 -20.11 0.72
N ASP A 100 17.83 -18.86 0.93
CA ASP A 100 18.68 -18.44 2.06
C ASP A 100 17.91 -18.58 3.39
N LEU A 101 16.65 -18.17 3.44
CA LEU A 101 15.78 -18.34 4.62
C LEU A 101 15.61 -19.81 5.00
N TYR A 102 15.35 -20.71 4.04
CA TYR A 102 15.27 -22.15 4.31
C TYR A 102 16.60 -22.72 4.79
N ASN A 103 17.70 -22.32 4.17
CA ASN A 103 19.04 -22.75 4.55
C ASN A 103 19.39 -22.33 5.99
N ASN A 104 19.12 -21.07 6.34
CA ASN A 104 19.39 -20.52 7.66
C ASN A 104 18.46 -21.13 8.72
N LEU A 105 17.18 -21.31 8.41
CA LEU A 105 16.21 -21.96 9.30
C LEU A 105 16.59 -23.42 9.59
N ALA A 106 16.99 -24.18 8.57
CA ALA A 106 17.41 -25.57 8.76
C ALA A 106 18.72 -25.66 9.57
N SER A 107 19.69 -24.81 9.27
CA SER A 107 20.95 -24.73 10.01
C SER A 107 20.73 -24.33 11.48
N LEU A 108 19.77 -23.44 11.74
CA LEU A 108 19.36 -23.06 13.08
C LEU A 108 18.77 -24.25 13.84
N LEU A 109 17.90 -25.06 13.22
CA LEU A 109 17.34 -26.27 13.83
C LEU A 109 18.44 -27.28 14.20
N ASP A 110 19.45 -27.47 13.33
CA ASP A 110 20.61 -28.32 13.64
C ASP A 110 21.39 -27.79 14.86
N ASN A 111 21.66 -26.48 14.91
CA ASN A 111 22.32 -25.84 16.06
C ASN A 111 21.51 -25.94 17.37
N MET A 112 20.18 -26.00 17.29
CA MET A 112 19.29 -26.28 18.42
C MET A 112 19.21 -27.76 18.81
N GLY A 113 19.87 -28.66 18.07
CA GLY A 113 19.86 -30.10 18.30
C GLY A 113 18.73 -30.86 17.60
N GLU A 114 17.84 -30.16 16.88
CA GLU A 114 16.69 -30.70 16.16
C GLU A 114 17.07 -31.20 14.74
N LYS A 115 18.11 -32.04 14.68
CA LYS A 115 18.82 -32.39 13.44
C LYS A 115 17.94 -33.11 12.40
N GLU A 116 17.08 -34.04 12.82
CA GLU A 116 16.17 -34.73 11.89
C GLU A 116 15.14 -33.77 11.27
N LYS A 117 14.65 -32.78 12.04
CA LYS A 117 13.77 -31.73 11.49
C LYS A 117 14.52 -30.84 10.49
N ALA A 118 15.78 -30.53 10.76
CA ALA A 118 16.63 -29.81 9.81
C ALA A 118 16.79 -30.58 8.49
N LEU A 119 17.04 -31.89 8.53
CA LEU A 119 17.16 -32.73 7.32
C LEU A 119 15.86 -32.73 6.49
N LEU A 120 14.69 -32.87 7.11
CA LEU A 120 13.40 -32.78 6.42
C LEU A 120 13.18 -31.42 5.75
N LEU A 121 13.62 -30.35 6.40
CA LEU A 121 13.53 -29.00 5.85
C LEU A 121 14.49 -28.81 4.67
N PHE A 122 15.74 -29.30 4.78
CA PHE A 122 16.69 -29.32 3.67
C PHE A 122 16.14 -30.10 2.47
N ASP A 123 15.54 -31.27 2.68
CA ASP A 123 14.95 -32.06 1.61
C ASP A 123 13.80 -31.33 0.90
N SER A 124 12.93 -30.67 1.69
CA SER A 124 11.84 -29.87 1.15
C SER A 124 12.36 -28.67 0.35
N ALA A 125 13.40 -27.99 0.85
CA ALA A 125 14.02 -26.85 0.20
C ALA A 125 14.79 -27.25 -1.07
N ILE A 126 15.55 -28.35 -1.05
CA ILE A 126 16.29 -28.89 -2.22
C ILE A 126 15.32 -29.27 -3.34
N LYS A 127 14.15 -29.82 -3.01
CA LYS A 127 13.12 -30.10 -4.01
C LYS A 127 12.63 -28.83 -4.73
N LYS A 128 12.60 -27.69 -4.03
CA LYS A 128 12.19 -26.38 -4.58
C LYS A 128 13.34 -25.64 -5.26
N TYR A 129 14.55 -25.77 -4.74
CA TYR A 129 15.77 -25.05 -5.12
C TYR A 129 16.92 -26.02 -5.43
N PRO A 130 16.79 -26.86 -6.47
CA PRO A 130 17.67 -28.00 -6.70
C PRO A 130 19.09 -27.60 -7.10
N ALA A 131 19.35 -26.34 -7.47
CA ALA A 131 20.67 -25.86 -7.86
C ALA A 131 21.40 -25.06 -6.77
N TYR A 132 20.77 -24.85 -5.61
CA TYR A 132 21.31 -24.01 -4.56
C TYR A 132 22.27 -24.81 -3.65
N SER A 133 23.56 -24.77 -3.99
CA SER A 133 24.69 -25.49 -3.36
C SER A 133 24.73 -25.42 -1.82
N PRO A 134 24.45 -24.28 -1.15
CA PRO A 134 24.49 -24.21 0.31
C PRO A 134 23.53 -25.17 1.03
N LEU A 135 22.36 -25.47 0.45
CA LEU A 135 21.41 -26.42 1.06
C LEU A 135 22.00 -27.84 1.14
N TYR A 136 22.70 -28.29 0.11
CA TYR A 136 23.34 -29.61 0.10
C TYR A 136 24.52 -29.66 1.06
N LEU A 137 25.37 -28.62 1.06
CA LEU A 137 26.51 -28.52 1.96
C LEU A 137 26.07 -28.56 3.43
N ASN A 138 25.10 -27.73 3.81
CA ASN A 138 24.65 -27.66 5.20
C ASN A 138 23.86 -28.93 5.61
N LYS A 139 23.10 -29.54 4.69
CA LYS A 139 22.52 -30.88 4.92
C LYS A 139 23.60 -31.92 5.22
N ALA A 140 24.68 -31.94 4.45
CA ALA A 140 25.78 -32.87 4.66
C ALA A 140 26.50 -32.63 6.00
N ILE A 141 26.69 -31.38 6.39
CA ILE A 141 27.24 -31.02 7.71
C ILE A 141 26.36 -31.56 8.84
N THR A 142 25.03 -31.41 8.74
CA THR A 142 24.09 -31.98 9.72
C THR A 142 24.16 -33.51 9.77
N LEU A 143 24.28 -34.18 8.61
CA LEU A 143 24.46 -35.64 8.55
C LEU A 143 25.78 -36.11 9.18
N LEU A 144 26.88 -35.38 8.96
CA LEU A 144 28.17 -35.66 9.60
C LEU A 144 28.10 -35.50 11.13
N ARG A 145 27.38 -34.48 11.62
CA ARG A 145 27.11 -34.29 13.06
C ARG A 145 26.23 -35.39 13.67
N LEU A 146 25.50 -36.14 12.84
CA LEU A 146 24.74 -37.33 13.22
C LEU A 146 25.54 -38.63 13.00
N GLU A 147 26.81 -38.54 12.57
CA GLU A 147 27.65 -39.68 12.19
C GLU A 147 27.06 -40.53 11.03
N ARG A 148 26.09 -39.97 10.27
CA ARG A 148 25.47 -40.59 9.09
C ARG A 148 26.35 -40.38 7.85
N ASN A 149 27.60 -40.83 7.95
CA ASN A 149 28.67 -40.53 6.98
C ASN A 149 28.34 -40.96 5.55
N ARG A 150 27.70 -42.11 5.38
CA ARG A 150 27.29 -42.64 4.07
C ARG A 150 26.29 -41.70 3.37
N GLU A 151 25.31 -41.18 4.11
CA GLU A 151 24.31 -40.28 3.55
C GLU A 151 24.92 -38.91 3.25
N ALA A 152 25.83 -38.43 4.11
CA ALA A 152 26.57 -37.20 3.87
C ALA A 152 27.40 -37.29 2.58
N GLU A 153 28.09 -38.41 2.37
CA GLU A 153 28.85 -38.70 1.16
C GLU A 153 27.97 -38.58 -0.10
N GLU A 154 26.79 -39.21 -0.11
CA GLU A 154 25.88 -39.15 -1.27
C GLU A 154 25.35 -37.74 -1.55
N VAL A 155 25.06 -36.96 -0.51
CA VAL A 155 24.66 -35.55 -0.66
C VAL A 155 25.80 -34.70 -1.23
N LEU A 156 27.03 -34.91 -0.75
CA LEU A 156 28.21 -34.17 -1.19
C LEU A 156 28.62 -34.52 -2.62
N LYS A 157 28.55 -35.79 -3.02
CA LYS A 157 28.77 -36.21 -4.41
C LYS A 157 27.82 -35.51 -5.37
N LYS A 158 26.53 -35.42 -5.01
CA LYS A 158 25.52 -34.67 -5.79
C LYS A 158 25.86 -33.18 -5.85
N ASN A 159 26.26 -32.58 -4.72
CA ASN A 159 26.63 -31.18 -4.69
C ASN A 159 27.84 -30.88 -5.58
N LEU A 160 28.88 -31.72 -5.53
CA LEU A 160 30.12 -31.54 -6.31
C LEU A 160 29.92 -31.76 -7.82
N LEU A 161 29.01 -32.65 -8.23
CA LEU A 161 28.64 -32.75 -9.66
C LEU A 161 27.95 -31.48 -10.16
N MET A 162 27.21 -30.80 -9.27
CA MET A 162 26.47 -29.58 -9.60
C MET A 162 27.33 -28.32 -9.49
N ASP A 163 28.17 -28.25 -8.47
CA ASP A 163 29.03 -27.12 -8.12
C ASP A 163 30.41 -27.62 -7.63
N PRO A 164 31.32 -27.95 -8.56
CA PRO A 164 32.70 -28.34 -8.25
C PRO A 164 33.50 -27.27 -7.49
N TYR A 165 33.01 -26.02 -7.44
CA TYR A 165 33.67 -24.91 -6.75
C TYR A 165 33.19 -24.76 -5.30
N SER A 166 32.28 -25.62 -4.85
CA SER A 166 31.90 -25.73 -3.44
C SER A 166 33.07 -26.32 -2.63
N TYR A 167 34.12 -25.53 -2.40
CA TYR A 167 35.37 -25.98 -1.79
C TYR A 167 35.10 -26.71 -0.47
N SER A 168 34.26 -26.17 0.42
CA SER A 168 33.88 -26.81 1.68
C SER A 168 33.31 -28.22 1.49
N SER A 169 32.62 -28.52 0.39
CA SER A 169 32.09 -29.85 0.09
C SER A 169 33.20 -30.88 -0.14
N HIS A 170 34.34 -30.50 -0.72
CA HIS A 170 35.49 -31.40 -0.85
C HIS A 170 36.05 -31.81 0.52
N TYR A 171 36.16 -30.85 1.44
CA TYR A 171 36.61 -31.13 2.80
C TYR A 171 35.61 -32.01 3.57
N MET A 172 34.31 -31.69 3.49
CA MET A 172 33.25 -32.48 4.12
C MET A 172 33.18 -33.89 3.53
N LEU A 173 33.49 -34.06 2.23
CA LEU A 173 33.55 -35.38 1.59
C LEU A 173 34.74 -36.18 2.13
N GLY A 174 35.87 -35.51 2.40
CA GLY A 174 37.01 -36.11 3.10
C GLY A 174 36.65 -36.60 4.51
N LEU A 175 35.92 -35.79 5.28
CA LEU A 175 35.42 -36.20 6.60
C LEU A 175 34.45 -37.38 6.51
N ALA A 176 33.51 -37.36 5.56
CA ALA A 176 32.56 -38.45 5.34
C ALA A 176 33.27 -39.76 4.97
N ALA A 177 34.28 -39.71 4.11
CA ALA A 177 35.09 -40.85 3.73
C ALA A 177 35.95 -41.36 4.90
N MET A 178 36.60 -40.46 5.64
CA MET A 178 37.44 -40.79 6.80
C MET A 178 36.62 -41.44 7.92
N GLY A 179 35.40 -40.94 8.19
CA GLY A 179 34.47 -41.53 9.15
C GLY A 179 33.95 -42.92 8.74
N GLN A 180 34.10 -43.31 7.48
CA GLN A 180 33.81 -44.66 6.97
C GLN A 180 35.07 -45.52 6.80
N GLY A 181 36.22 -45.06 7.30
CA GLY A 181 37.50 -45.74 7.16
C GLY A 181 38.03 -45.86 5.73
N LYS A 182 37.51 -45.06 4.77
CA LYS A 182 37.97 -45.01 3.38
C LYS A 182 39.18 -44.06 3.28
N ILE A 183 40.38 -44.51 3.64
CA ILE A 183 41.52 -43.60 3.87
C ILE A 183 42.02 -42.98 2.57
N THR A 184 42.13 -43.75 1.50
CA THR A 184 42.60 -43.23 0.20
C THR A 184 41.64 -42.19 -0.39
N PRO A 185 40.31 -42.43 -0.46
CA PRO A 185 39.32 -41.41 -0.82
C PRO A 185 39.36 -40.15 0.07
N ALA A 186 39.52 -40.31 1.38
CA ALA A 186 39.63 -39.19 2.31
C ALA A 186 40.86 -38.32 2.01
N PHE A 187 42.02 -38.97 1.82
CA PHE A 187 43.27 -38.30 1.47
C PHE A 187 43.13 -37.48 0.18
N ILE A 188 42.55 -38.08 -0.87
CA ILE A 188 42.24 -37.39 -2.14
C ILE A 188 41.37 -36.15 -1.92
N SER A 189 40.33 -36.27 -1.10
CA SER A 189 39.37 -35.19 -0.85
C SER A 189 40.00 -34.01 -0.12
N PHE A 190 40.86 -34.26 0.88
CA PHE A 190 41.50 -33.19 1.66
C PHE A 190 42.47 -32.34 0.83
N PHE A 191 43.32 -32.95 -0.01
CA PHE A 191 44.17 -32.13 -0.87
C PHE A 191 43.40 -31.57 -2.08
N SER A 192 42.28 -32.18 -2.49
CA SER A 192 41.37 -31.59 -3.48
C SER A 192 40.66 -30.34 -2.95
N TYR A 193 40.31 -30.29 -1.66
CA TYR A 193 39.86 -29.06 -1.00
C TYR A 193 40.92 -27.95 -1.12
N LEU A 194 42.18 -28.28 -0.83
CA LEU A 194 43.30 -27.34 -0.91
C LEU A 194 43.59 -26.91 -2.35
N MET A 195 43.37 -27.80 -3.33
CA MET A 195 43.41 -27.49 -4.76
C MET A 195 42.37 -26.43 -5.16
N MET A 196 41.15 -26.50 -4.60
CA MET A 196 40.08 -25.53 -4.89
C MET A 196 40.23 -24.22 -4.10
N SER A 197 40.65 -24.28 -2.83
CA SER A 197 40.73 -23.13 -1.94
C SER A 197 41.95 -23.23 -1.00
N PRO A 198 43.16 -22.88 -1.48
CA PRO A 198 44.38 -22.97 -0.69
C PRO A 198 44.41 -22.00 0.49
N SER A 199 43.52 -21.01 0.56
CA SER A 199 43.36 -20.08 1.69
C SER A 199 42.02 -20.22 2.43
N GLY A 200 41.25 -21.27 2.15
CA GLY A 200 39.91 -21.44 2.75
C GLY A 200 39.94 -21.80 4.23
N ARG A 201 38.79 -21.66 4.91
CA ARG A 201 38.67 -21.84 6.38
C ARG A 201 39.10 -23.20 6.95
N TYR A 202 39.05 -24.28 6.17
CA TYR A 202 39.45 -25.63 6.57
C TYR A 202 40.88 -25.99 6.15
N PHE A 203 41.69 -24.99 5.79
CA PHE A 203 43.08 -25.18 5.35
C PHE A 203 43.90 -25.98 6.38
N GLN A 204 43.99 -25.47 7.60
CA GLN A 204 44.79 -26.10 8.66
C GLN A 204 44.29 -27.51 9.01
N ASN A 205 42.96 -27.70 9.08
CA ASN A 205 42.36 -29.01 9.32
C ASN A 205 42.70 -30.00 8.21
N SER A 206 42.63 -29.58 6.94
CA SER A 206 42.97 -30.42 5.79
C SER A 206 44.45 -30.84 5.82
N VAL A 207 45.36 -29.89 6.07
CA VAL A 207 46.79 -30.18 6.25
C VAL A 207 47.02 -31.15 7.41
N GLY A 208 46.30 -30.96 8.53
CA GLY A 208 46.33 -31.85 9.69
C GLY A 208 45.95 -33.30 9.36
N PHE A 209 44.82 -33.51 8.68
CA PHE A 209 44.39 -34.85 8.24
C PHE A 209 45.35 -35.48 7.23
N LEU A 210 45.85 -34.69 6.27
CA LEU A 210 46.88 -35.16 5.34
C LEU A 210 48.15 -35.60 6.10
N SER A 211 48.56 -34.87 7.13
CA SER A 211 49.71 -35.21 7.99
C SER A 211 49.47 -36.49 8.83
N ILE A 212 48.27 -36.67 9.38
CA ILE A 212 47.88 -37.89 10.11
C ILE A 212 48.04 -39.12 9.22
N ILE A 213 47.53 -39.04 7.99
CA ILE A 213 47.57 -40.14 7.01
C ILE A 213 49.02 -40.38 6.54
N ALA A 214 49.71 -39.33 6.09
CA ALA A 214 51.07 -39.43 5.54
C ALA A 214 52.13 -39.87 6.56
N SER A 215 51.96 -39.50 7.83
CA SER A 215 52.89 -39.87 8.91
C SER A 215 52.46 -41.14 9.65
N LYS A 216 51.32 -41.75 9.29
CA LYS A 216 50.71 -42.90 9.98
C LYS A 216 50.65 -42.70 11.50
N LYS A 217 50.10 -41.57 11.94
CA LYS A 217 49.91 -41.30 13.37
C LYS A 217 48.95 -42.32 13.98
N ASP A 218 49.06 -42.57 15.28
CA ASP A 218 48.24 -43.58 15.99
C ASP A 218 46.74 -43.32 15.84
N GLU A 219 46.34 -42.05 15.73
CA GLU A 219 44.97 -41.60 15.45
C GLU A 219 44.37 -42.20 14.17
N LEU A 220 45.18 -42.65 13.21
CA LEU A 220 44.68 -43.27 11.99
C LEU A 220 44.00 -44.63 12.25
N ALA A 221 44.45 -45.36 13.27
CA ALA A 221 43.92 -46.69 13.58
C ALA A 221 42.43 -46.65 13.95
N THR A 222 41.99 -45.60 14.64
CA THR A 222 40.59 -45.44 15.09
C THR A 222 39.63 -45.23 13.91
N PHE A 223 40.06 -44.54 12.84
CA PHE A 223 39.25 -44.38 11.63
C PHE A 223 39.16 -45.68 10.83
N MET A 224 40.22 -46.47 10.82
CA MET A 224 40.27 -47.76 10.11
C MET A 224 39.36 -48.82 10.76
N GLU A 225 38.99 -48.67 12.03
CA GLU A 225 38.02 -49.56 12.70
C GLU A 225 36.61 -49.42 12.10
N ASN A 226 36.25 -48.24 11.57
CA ASN A 226 34.95 -47.96 10.96
C ASN A 226 34.89 -48.31 9.46
N ARG A 227 35.78 -49.19 8.98
CA ARG A 227 35.96 -49.52 7.56
C ARG A 227 34.68 -50.01 6.90
N SER A 228 34.31 -49.35 5.81
CA SER A 228 33.18 -49.74 4.97
C SER A 228 33.52 -50.87 3.98
N ASN A 229 32.55 -51.77 3.77
CA ASN A 229 32.63 -52.82 2.75
C ASN A 229 32.43 -52.30 1.31
N GLU A 230 32.03 -51.04 1.12
CA GLU A 230 31.67 -50.45 -0.18
C GLU A 230 32.81 -49.66 -0.85
N GLU A 231 34.01 -49.67 -0.28
CA GLU A 231 35.18 -49.06 -0.93
C GLU A 231 35.65 -49.87 -2.15
N SER A 232 35.98 -49.17 -3.25
CA SER A 232 36.55 -49.80 -4.45
C SER A 232 37.80 -50.62 -4.13
N GLU A 233 37.88 -51.83 -4.67
CA GLU A 233 39.06 -52.70 -4.52
C GLU A 233 40.35 -52.06 -5.05
N HIS A 234 40.23 -51.15 -6.04
CA HIS A 234 41.35 -50.37 -6.54
C HIS A 234 41.89 -49.38 -5.50
N PHE A 235 41.01 -48.74 -4.74
CA PHE A 235 41.44 -47.85 -3.64
C PHE A 235 41.95 -48.62 -2.42
N ARG A 236 41.41 -49.82 -2.15
CA ARG A 236 41.94 -50.71 -1.10
C ARG A 236 43.36 -51.18 -1.38
N SER A 237 43.62 -51.61 -2.62
CA SER A 237 44.95 -52.03 -3.05
C SER A 237 45.96 -50.88 -2.96
N LEU A 238 45.53 -49.67 -3.33
CA LEU A 238 46.33 -48.46 -3.22
C LEU A 238 46.56 -48.04 -1.76
N GLU A 239 45.56 -48.23 -0.91
CA GLU A 239 45.65 -47.93 0.52
C GLU A 239 46.77 -48.73 1.20
N GLU A 240 46.92 -50.02 0.90
CA GLU A 240 48.01 -50.84 1.44
C GLU A 240 49.39 -50.26 1.09
N ILE A 241 49.53 -49.75 -0.13
CA ILE A 241 50.76 -49.10 -0.60
C ILE A 241 50.96 -47.76 0.12
N LEU A 242 49.90 -46.96 0.28
CA LEU A 242 49.99 -45.67 0.98
C LEU A 242 50.30 -45.83 2.47
N LEU A 243 49.77 -46.88 3.11
CA LEU A 243 50.03 -47.19 4.52
C LEU A 243 51.32 -47.99 4.73
N SER A 244 51.94 -48.46 3.65
CA SER A 244 53.32 -48.92 3.66
C SER A 244 54.22 -47.71 3.91
N LYS A 245 55.29 -47.88 4.71
CA LYS A 245 56.21 -46.77 5.03
C LYS A 245 57.07 -46.33 3.84
N ILE A 246 56.65 -46.59 2.60
CA ILE A 246 57.40 -46.29 1.38
C ILE A 246 57.67 -44.80 1.21
N ALA A 247 56.68 -43.94 1.51
CA ALA A 247 56.87 -42.49 1.51
C ALA A 247 57.87 -42.02 2.59
N LEU A 248 58.01 -42.79 3.68
CA LEU A 248 58.93 -42.50 4.79
C LEU A 248 60.30 -43.16 4.62
N ASP A 249 60.52 -43.93 3.54
CA ASP A 249 61.81 -44.55 3.26
C ASP A 249 62.84 -43.47 2.90
N LYS A 250 64.04 -43.57 3.49
CA LYS A 250 65.13 -42.63 3.23
C LYS A 250 65.64 -42.69 1.78
N ASN A 251 65.40 -43.80 1.08
CA ASN A 251 65.79 -44.00 -0.31
C ASN A 251 64.74 -43.52 -1.33
N TYR A 252 63.52 -43.20 -0.88
CA TYR A 252 62.49 -42.64 -1.74
C TYR A 252 62.89 -41.24 -2.18
N LYS A 253 62.91 -41.00 -3.50
CA LYS A 253 63.39 -39.75 -4.09
C LYS A 253 62.21 -38.79 -4.34
N PRO A 254 62.11 -37.67 -3.59
CA PRO A 254 61.08 -36.68 -3.87
C PRO A 254 61.33 -36.01 -5.23
N LEU A 255 60.25 -35.77 -5.99
CA LEU A 255 60.28 -35.06 -7.27
C LEU A 255 60.42 -33.54 -7.13
N ILE A 256 60.25 -33.02 -5.91
CA ILE A 256 60.27 -31.59 -5.59
C ILE A 256 61.27 -31.32 -4.47
N LYS A 257 61.73 -30.07 -4.35
CA LYS A 257 62.68 -29.67 -3.30
C LYS A 257 62.10 -29.68 -1.89
N LEU A 258 60.78 -29.57 -1.77
CA LEU A 258 60.08 -29.59 -0.48
C LEU A 258 59.95 -31.04 -0.01
N ASP A 259 60.88 -31.47 0.83
CA ASP A 259 60.96 -32.84 1.32
C ASP A 259 60.13 -33.06 2.60
N ASP A 260 58.82 -33.18 2.45
CA ASP A 260 57.84 -33.34 3.53
C ASP A 260 57.03 -34.64 3.39
N PRO A 261 56.68 -35.35 4.49
CA PRO A 261 55.91 -36.59 4.43
C PRO A 261 54.59 -36.50 3.64
N VAL A 262 53.85 -35.40 3.74
CA VAL A 262 52.61 -35.20 2.99
C VAL A 262 52.90 -35.08 1.50
N CYS A 263 53.91 -34.30 1.12
CA CYS A 263 54.31 -34.14 -0.27
C CYS A 263 54.77 -35.48 -0.88
N ARG A 264 55.57 -36.25 -0.13
CA ARG A 264 55.98 -37.60 -0.53
C ARG A 264 54.79 -38.56 -0.67
N GLN A 265 53.84 -38.50 0.25
CA GLN A 265 52.64 -39.35 0.22
C GLN A 265 51.75 -39.04 -0.99
N ILE A 266 51.56 -37.75 -1.31
CA ILE A 266 50.85 -37.35 -2.54
C ILE A 266 51.61 -37.84 -3.77
N GLN A 267 52.95 -37.77 -3.78
CA GLN A 267 53.74 -38.33 -4.88
C GLN A 267 53.52 -39.84 -5.03
N VAL A 268 53.60 -40.61 -3.95
CA VAL A 268 53.36 -42.07 -3.98
C VAL A 268 51.95 -42.38 -4.51
N LEU A 269 50.94 -41.65 -4.04
CA LEU A 269 49.58 -41.78 -4.54
C LEU A 269 49.53 -41.59 -6.06
N LEU A 270 50.09 -40.49 -6.57
CA LEU A 270 50.02 -40.15 -7.99
C LEU A 270 50.87 -41.06 -8.87
N GLU A 271 51.98 -41.61 -8.36
CA GLU A 271 52.78 -42.62 -9.06
C GLU A 271 52.04 -43.95 -9.21
N LYS A 272 51.20 -44.32 -8.25
CA LYS A 272 50.62 -45.67 -8.13
C LYS A 272 49.15 -45.74 -8.50
N VAL A 273 48.40 -44.66 -8.40
CA VAL A 273 47.00 -44.63 -8.82
C VAL A 273 46.91 -44.78 -10.33
N GLU A 274 46.06 -45.67 -10.81
CA GLU A 274 45.72 -45.82 -12.23
C GLU A 274 44.25 -45.48 -12.42
N PHE A 275 43.91 -44.86 -13.56
CA PHE A 275 42.51 -44.63 -13.91
C PHE A 275 41.90 -45.92 -14.46
N VAL A 276 40.79 -46.35 -13.87
CA VAL A 276 40.04 -47.54 -14.30
C VAL A 276 38.67 -47.12 -14.80
N GLU A 277 38.44 -47.21 -16.11
CA GLU A 277 37.20 -46.74 -16.74
C GLU A 277 35.96 -47.49 -16.24
N SER A 278 36.07 -48.79 -15.98
CA SER A 278 34.96 -49.64 -15.53
C SER A 278 34.58 -49.50 -14.06
N ASP A 279 35.41 -48.83 -13.25
CA ASP A 279 35.14 -48.64 -11.81
C ASP A 279 34.20 -47.43 -11.62
N PRO A 280 32.96 -47.64 -11.14
CA PRO A 280 31.98 -46.56 -11.01
C PRO A 280 32.21 -45.67 -9.78
N ASP A 281 33.25 -45.92 -8.97
CA ASP A 281 33.53 -45.13 -7.77
C ASP A 281 33.67 -43.63 -8.08
N PHE A 282 33.12 -42.80 -7.20
CA PHE A 282 33.08 -41.35 -7.40
C PHE A 282 34.50 -40.77 -7.49
N TRP A 283 35.43 -41.13 -6.61
CA TRP A 283 36.77 -40.57 -6.64
C TRP A 283 37.54 -41.03 -7.87
N MET A 284 37.33 -42.28 -8.30
CA MET A 284 37.92 -42.84 -9.51
C MET A 284 37.47 -42.11 -10.77
N GLN A 285 36.20 -41.73 -10.86
CA GLN A 285 35.65 -41.04 -12.03
C GLN A 285 35.79 -39.51 -11.96
N TYR A 286 35.80 -38.95 -10.75
CA TYR A 286 35.79 -37.51 -10.51
C TYR A 286 37.20 -36.92 -10.40
N TYR A 287 38.08 -37.47 -9.55
CA TYR A 287 39.39 -36.86 -9.26
C TYR A 287 40.54 -37.50 -10.01
N VAL A 288 40.60 -38.84 -10.06
CA VAL A 288 41.76 -39.57 -10.60
C VAL A 288 42.14 -39.14 -12.03
N PRO A 289 41.23 -38.90 -12.99
CA PRO A 289 41.60 -38.47 -14.34
C PRO A 289 42.33 -37.12 -14.35
N LEU A 290 41.88 -36.14 -13.56
CA LEU A 290 42.53 -34.84 -13.43
C LEU A 290 43.91 -35.00 -12.79
N LEU A 291 44.00 -35.77 -11.71
CA LEU A 291 45.24 -35.97 -10.98
C LEU A 291 46.31 -36.68 -11.83
N ARG A 292 45.91 -37.70 -12.59
CA ARG A 292 46.77 -38.35 -13.60
C ARG A 292 47.20 -37.38 -14.68
N LYS A 293 46.26 -36.62 -15.26
CA LYS A 293 46.57 -35.60 -16.28
C LYS A 293 47.59 -34.57 -15.78
N ILE A 294 47.51 -34.13 -14.52
CA ILE A 294 48.47 -33.21 -13.91
C ILE A 294 49.84 -33.90 -13.77
N PHE A 295 49.88 -35.11 -13.21
CA PHE A 295 51.12 -35.84 -12.94
C PHE A 295 51.86 -36.25 -14.23
N ASP A 296 51.14 -36.83 -15.20
CA ASP A 296 51.68 -37.32 -16.47
C ASP A 296 52.21 -36.20 -17.37
N LYS A 297 51.69 -34.98 -17.21
CA LYS A 297 52.21 -33.77 -17.87
C LYS A 297 53.42 -33.16 -17.15
N GLY A 298 53.95 -33.81 -16.11
CA GLY A 298 55.08 -33.31 -15.33
C GLY A 298 54.76 -32.10 -14.45
N LYS A 299 53.48 -31.81 -14.20
CA LYS A 299 53.04 -30.63 -13.44
C LYS A 299 52.93 -30.87 -11.93
N PHE A 300 53.68 -31.84 -11.39
CA PHE A 300 53.62 -32.19 -9.97
C PHE A 300 54.14 -31.07 -9.06
N GLU A 301 55.31 -30.49 -9.36
CA GLU A 301 55.88 -29.36 -8.59
C GLU A 301 54.97 -28.13 -8.55
N PRO A 302 54.48 -27.59 -9.69
CA PRO A 302 53.57 -26.44 -9.65
C PRO A 302 52.25 -26.77 -8.96
N PHE A 303 51.78 -28.02 -9.01
CA PHE A 303 50.57 -28.46 -8.30
C PHE A 303 50.73 -28.42 -6.79
N ILE A 304 51.76 -29.06 -6.25
CA ILE A 304 51.99 -29.10 -4.80
C ILE A 304 52.20 -27.69 -4.24
N TYR A 305 52.97 -26.86 -4.93
CA TYR A 305 53.23 -25.49 -4.46
C TYR A 305 52.00 -24.57 -4.59
N GLN A 306 51.08 -24.85 -5.51
CA GLN A 306 49.79 -24.15 -5.55
C GLN A 306 48.85 -24.59 -4.41
N VAL A 307 48.74 -25.90 -4.17
CA VAL A 307 47.89 -26.49 -3.12
C VAL A 307 48.27 -25.99 -1.72
N PHE A 308 49.57 -25.82 -1.45
CA PHE A 308 50.10 -25.36 -0.16
C PHE A 308 50.55 -23.89 -0.17
N SER A 309 50.04 -23.07 -1.11
CA SER A 309 50.49 -21.68 -1.28
C SER A 309 50.24 -20.77 -0.07
N ASN A 310 49.36 -21.18 0.85
CA ASN A 310 49.04 -20.45 2.08
C ASN A 310 49.92 -20.86 3.28
N ILE A 311 50.83 -21.82 3.12
CA ILE A 311 51.87 -22.07 4.12
C ILE A 311 53.01 -21.07 3.89
N ASP A 312 53.49 -20.46 4.97
CA ASP A 312 54.64 -19.57 4.94
C ASP A 312 55.97 -20.36 4.86
N ILE A 313 56.22 -20.94 3.67
CA ILE A 313 57.47 -21.64 3.34
C ILE A 313 58.15 -20.89 2.18
N GLU A 314 59.36 -20.39 2.41
CA GLU A 314 60.14 -19.58 1.46
C GLU A 314 60.24 -20.24 0.07
N THR A 315 60.42 -21.56 0.02
CA THR A 315 60.53 -22.32 -1.24
C THR A 315 59.23 -22.26 -2.06
N ILE A 316 58.07 -22.39 -1.41
CA ILE A 316 56.75 -22.33 -2.06
C ILE A 316 56.49 -20.91 -2.56
N GLN A 317 56.69 -19.90 -1.69
CA GLN A 317 56.43 -18.49 -2.01
C GLN A 317 57.33 -18.00 -3.16
N SER A 318 58.62 -18.34 -3.12
CA SER A 318 59.58 -17.98 -4.16
C SER A 318 59.26 -18.64 -5.50
N TYR A 319 58.86 -19.91 -5.48
CA TYR A 319 58.47 -20.61 -6.70
C TYR A 319 57.20 -20.00 -7.32
N ASN A 320 56.13 -19.83 -6.55
CA ASN A 320 54.85 -19.30 -7.07
C ASN A 320 55.03 -17.88 -7.63
N LYS A 321 55.87 -17.05 -6.99
CA LYS A 321 56.22 -15.72 -7.49
C LYS A 321 56.99 -15.78 -8.82
N LYS A 322 57.95 -16.70 -8.96
CA LYS A 322 58.81 -16.84 -10.15
C LYS A 322 58.09 -17.51 -11.33
N ASN A 323 57.21 -18.47 -11.06
CA ASN A 323 56.57 -19.35 -12.05
C ASN A 323 55.07 -19.04 -12.26
N LYS A 324 54.64 -17.80 -11.98
CA LYS A 324 53.23 -17.37 -12.05
C LYS A 324 52.49 -17.82 -13.33
N LYS A 325 53.13 -17.79 -14.50
CA LYS A 325 52.53 -18.24 -15.77
C LYS A 325 52.20 -19.74 -15.77
N GLU A 326 53.10 -20.55 -15.23
CA GLU A 326 52.92 -22.00 -15.15
C GLU A 326 51.84 -22.37 -14.13
N THR A 327 51.87 -21.72 -12.96
CA THR A 327 50.82 -21.85 -11.94
C THR A 327 49.44 -21.45 -12.49
N GLN A 328 49.37 -20.35 -13.24
CA GLN A 328 48.12 -19.92 -13.87
C GLN A 328 47.63 -20.93 -14.93
N ALA A 329 48.53 -21.48 -15.74
CA ALA A 329 48.18 -22.49 -16.73
C ALA A 329 47.66 -23.79 -16.09
N LEU A 330 48.21 -24.19 -14.94
CA LEU A 330 47.68 -25.30 -14.14
C LEU A 330 46.27 -25.00 -13.62
N ILE A 331 46.04 -23.79 -13.09
CA ILE A 331 44.70 -23.38 -12.62
C ILE A 331 43.71 -23.44 -13.79
N VAL A 332 44.09 -22.98 -14.99
CA VAL A 332 43.24 -23.08 -16.19
C VAL A 332 42.90 -24.54 -16.52
N ASP A 333 43.88 -25.46 -16.52
CA ASP A 333 43.63 -26.90 -16.76
C ASP A 333 42.64 -27.50 -15.74
N ILE A 334 42.73 -27.09 -14.47
CA ILE A 334 41.83 -27.53 -13.39
C ILE A 334 40.43 -26.96 -13.61
N VAL A 335 40.33 -25.65 -13.87
CA VAL A 335 39.07 -24.93 -14.14
C VAL A 335 38.36 -25.54 -15.35
N GLU A 336 39.07 -25.80 -16.46
CA GLU A 336 38.48 -26.44 -17.64
C GLU A 336 37.88 -27.81 -17.33
N TYR A 337 38.57 -28.62 -16.52
CA TYR A 337 38.10 -29.93 -16.09
C TYR A 337 36.86 -29.84 -15.18
N MET A 338 36.90 -28.93 -14.20
CA MET A 338 35.77 -28.69 -13.30
C MET A 338 34.56 -28.13 -14.04
N ASP A 339 34.77 -27.22 -15.00
CA ASP A 339 33.71 -26.68 -15.85
C ASP A 339 33.10 -27.74 -16.77
N GLU A 340 33.88 -28.73 -17.22
CA GLU A 340 33.34 -29.87 -17.96
C GLU A 340 32.42 -30.72 -17.08
N ILE A 341 32.81 -31.03 -15.84
CA ILE A 341 31.94 -31.70 -14.86
C ILE A 341 30.68 -30.87 -14.63
N LYS A 342 30.84 -29.59 -14.31
CA LYS A 342 29.74 -28.67 -13.99
C LYS A 342 28.71 -28.56 -15.11
N ARG A 343 29.18 -28.46 -16.37
CA ARG A 343 28.33 -28.34 -17.57
C ARG A 343 27.67 -29.64 -17.99
N THR A 344 28.17 -30.80 -17.59
CA THR A 344 27.61 -32.11 -18.01
C THR A 344 26.86 -32.79 -16.89
N ARG A 345 27.28 -32.54 -15.65
CA ARG A 345 26.94 -33.30 -14.44
C ARG A 345 27.13 -34.82 -14.62
N GLU A 346 27.99 -35.20 -15.57
CA GLU A 346 28.28 -36.59 -15.89
C GLU A 346 29.51 -37.03 -15.08
N LEU A 347 29.27 -37.96 -14.17
CA LEU A 347 30.32 -38.52 -13.32
C LEU A 347 31.31 -39.31 -14.17
N VAL A 348 30.82 -40.20 -15.04
CA VAL A 348 31.65 -41.15 -15.79
C VAL A 348 32.54 -40.39 -16.78
N TYR A 349 33.85 -40.45 -16.56
CA TYR A 349 34.83 -39.62 -17.26
C TYR A 349 34.77 -39.81 -18.79
N SER A 350 34.65 -41.05 -19.27
CA SER A 350 34.60 -41.35 -20.71
C SER A 350 33.32 -40.91 -21.41
N LYS A 351 32.23 -40.68 -20.66
CA LYS A 351 30.95 -40.19 -21.20
C LYS A 351 30.83 -38.67 -21.16
N ARG A 352 31.68 -37.99 -20.37
CA ARG A 352 31.55 -36.56 -20.06
C ARG A 352 31.60 -35.67 -21.29
N SER A 353 32.58 -35.87 -22.17
CA SER A 353 32.70 -35.09 -23.41
C SER A 353 31.55 -35.36 -24.39
N LEU A 354 30.93 -36.54 -24.32
CA LEU A 354 29.83 -37.00 -25.18
C LEU A 354 28.43 -36.66 -24.64
N ALA A 355 28.32 -36.06 -23.45
CA ALA A 355 27.04 -35.73 -22.85
C ALA A 355 26.23 -34.78 -23.76
N GLU A 356 25.05 -35.25 -24.21
CA GLU A 356 24.20 -34.48 -25.12
C GLU A 356 23.55 -33.27 -24.45
N THR A 357 23.14 -33.41 -23.20
CA THR A 357 22.54 -32.33 -22.41
C THR A 357 23.63 -31.60 -21.66
N ARG A 358 23.67 -30.28 -21.81
CA ARG A 358 24.60 -29.42 -21.08
C ARG A 358 23.88 -28.36 -20.27
N TYR A 359 24.45 -28.04 -19.12
CA TYR A 359 24.06 -26.94 -18.25
C TYR A 359 24.87 -25.70 -18.61
N THR A 360 24.21 -24.56 -18.75
CA THR A 360 24.82 -23.26 -19.04
C THR A 360 24.87 -22.41 -17.77
N PHE A 361 25.84 -21.50 -17.72
CA PHE A 361 26.06 -20.63 -16.57
C PHE A 361 26.24 -19.19 -17.02
N ASP A 362 25.72 -18.25 -16.23
CA ASP A 362 25.89 -16.80 -16.39
C ASP A 362 26.52 -16.26 -15.11
N GLU A 363 27.66 -15.57 -15.23
CA GLU A 363 28.51 -15.16 -14.09
C GLU A 363 28.74 -16.28 -13.05
N GLY A 364 28.88 -17.53 -13.53
CA GLY A 364 29.10 -18.72 -12.69
C GLY A 364 27.83 -19.33 -12.07
N LYS A 365 26.66 -18.68 -12.18
CA LYS A 365 25.35 -19.14 -11.69
C LYS A 365 24.61 -19.93 -12.76
N LEU A 366 23.85 -20.95 -12.36
CA LEU A 366 23.08 -21.78 -13.31
C LEU A 366 22.08 -20.92 -14.09
N SER A 367 22.11 -21.00 -15.42
CA SER A 367 21.23 -20.22 -16.28
C SER A 367 20.32 -21.08 -17.16
N GLY A 368 20.74 -22.29 -17.55
CA GLY A 368 19.95 -23.14 -18.43
C GLY A 368 20.45 -24.57 -18.56
N LYS A 369 19.65 -25.40 -19.24
CA LYS A 369 19.88 -26.82 -19.50
C LYS A 369 19.20 -27.21 -20.81
N GLY A 370 19.96 -27.80 -21.71
CA GLY A 370 19.45 -28.34 -22.96
C GLY A 370 20.55 -28.88 -23.87
N LYS A 371 20.19 -29.25 -25.10
CA LYS A 371 21.13 -29.77 -26.09
C LYS A 371 21.75 -28.63 -26.90
N LEU A 372 23.09 -28.64 -26.99
CA LEU A 372 23.88 -27.71 -27.80
C LEU A 372 24.54 -28.44 -28.97
N ILE A 373 24.49 -27.85 -30.17
CA ILE A 373 25.21 -28.28 -31.37
C ILE A 373 26.18 -27.18 -31.85
N ASP A 374 26.88 -27.41 -32.96
CA ASP A 374 27.85 -26.48 -33.57
C ASP A 374 28.88 -25.97 -32.55
N ASN A 375 29.59 -26.89 -31.89
CA ASN A 375 30.59 -26.60 -30.86
C ASN A 375 30.08 -25.72 -29.70
N GLY A 376 28.81 -25.86 -29.33
CA GLY A 376 28.22 -25.11 -28.22
C GLY A 376 27.54 -23.80 -28.61
N GLN A 377 27.43 -23.50 -29.91
CA GLN A 377 26.89 -22.22 -30.40
C GLN A 377 25.37 -22.23 -30.60
N LYS A 378 24.73 -23.39 -30.81
CA LYS A 378 23.28 -23.46 -31.11
C LYS A 378 22.52 -24.37 -30.16
N SER A 379 21.44 -23.85 -29.59
CA SER A 379 20.46 -24.58 -28.79
C SER A 379 19.48 -25.36 -29.67
N VAL A 380 19.22 -26.64 -29.38
CA VAL A 380 18.22 -27.44 -30.11
C VAL A 380 17.34 -28.26 -29.17
N GLY A 381 16.11 -28.57 -29.57
CA GLY A 381 15.18 -29.40 -28.80
C GLY A 381 14.67 -28.70 -27.53
N ALA A 382 14.31 -29.49 -26.52
CA ALA A 382 13.76 -28.98 -25.27
C ALA A 382 14.83 -28.27 -24.41
N TRP A 383 14.46 -27.12 -23.86
CA TRP A 383 15.30 -26.30 -23.01
C TRP A 383 14.56 -25.86 -21.74
N GLU A 384 15.30 -25.85 -20.64
CA GLU A 384 14.90 -25.30 -19.35
C GLU A 384 15.89 -24.18 -18.98
N TYR A 385 15.37 -23.03 -18.56
CA TYR A 385 16.16 -21.93 -18.00
C TYR A 385 15.81 -21.77 -16.54
N TYR A 386 16.79 -21.36 -15.74
CA TYR A 386 16.64 -21.31 -14.29
C TYR A 386 16.94 -19.93 -13.74
N TYR A 387 16.35 -19.63 -12.60
CA TYR A 387 16.88 -18.64 -11.67
C TYR A 387 18.16 -19.18 -11.01
N PRO A 388 19.02 -18.33 -10.42
CA PRO A 388 20.25 -18.76 -9.78
C PRO A 388 20.10 -19.89 -8.74
N ALA A 389 18.95 -19.95 -8.04
CA ALA A 389 18.65 -20.99 -7.06
C ALA A 389 18.19 -22.34 -7.67
N GLY A 390 17.97 -22.40 -8.98
CA GLY A 390 17.63 -23.64 -9.72
C GLY A 390 16.14 -23.90 -9.91
N ASN A 391 15.27 -23.01 -9.42
CA ASN A 391 13.86 -23.00 -9.80
C ASN A 391 13.71 -22.54 -11.26
N ILE A 392 12.67 -23.05 -11.93
CA ILE A 392 12.47 -22.87 -13.37
C ILE A 392 12.05 -21.43 -13.64
N ARG A 393 12.77 -20.77 -14.56
CA ARG A 393 12.46 -19.44 -15.08
C ARG A 393 11.69 -19.50 -16.39
N SER A 394 12.05 -20.44 -17.27
CA SER A 394 11.30 -20.67 -18.50
C SER A 394 11.57 -22.05 -19.11
N THR A 395 10.64 -22.55 -19.90
CA THR A 395 10.77 -23.79 -20.67
C THR A 395 10.26 -23.60 -22.09
N GLY A 396 10.84 -24.34 -23.04
CA GLY A 396 10.41 -24.29 -24.43
C GLY A 396 11.26 -25.15 -25.33
N ASN A 397 11.06 -25.03 -26.65
CA ASN A 397 11.79 -25.79 -27.64
C ASN A 397 12.50 -24.89 -28.65
N TYR A 398 13.65 -25.36 -29.15
CA TYR A 398 14.37 -24.80 -30.28
C TYR A 398 14.30 -25.74 -31.49
N ASN A 399 14.17 -25.18 -32.69
CA ASN A 399 14.28 -25.91 -33.95
C ASN A 399 15.75 -26.25 -34.28
N SER A 400 15.98 -26.91 -35.42
CA SER A 400 17.34 -27.30 -35.87
C SER A 400 18.27 -26.13 -36.19
N ASN A 401 17.72 -24.92 -36.39
CA ASN A 401 18.49 -23.72 -36.72
C ASN A 401 18.92 -22.94 -35.46
N GLY A 402 18.47 -23.34 -34.28
CA GLY A 402 18.71 -22.57 -33.05
C GLY A 402 17.66 -21.51 -32.75
N GLU A 403 16.49 -21.58 -33.39
CA GLU A 403 15.42 -20.60 -33.24
C GLU A 403 14.29 -21.16 -32.36
N ARG A 404 13.66 -20.31 -31.55
CA ARG A 404 12.53 -20.72 -30.69
C ARG A 404 11.38 -21.27 -31.53
N GLN A 405 10.77 -22.36 -31.07
CA GLN A 405 9.66 -23.03 -31.76
C GLN A 405 8.58 -23.48 -30.78
N GLY A 406 7.32 -23.30 -31.18
CA GLY A 406 6.15 -23.75 -30.47
C GLY A 406 5.92 -22.98 -29.17
N ARG A 407 5.30 -23.65 -28.21
CA ARG A 407 4.90 -23.07 -26.93
C ARG A 407 6.08 -22.91 -25.98
N TRP A 408 6.25 -21.69 -25.48
CA TRP A 408 7.19 -21.31 -24.43
C TRP A 408 6.43 -20.89 -23.18
N GLN A 409 6.92 -21.30 -22.02
CA GLN A 409 6.35 -20.94 -20.73
C GLN A 409 7.40 -20.23 -19.89
N PHE A 410 7.02 -19.12 -19.27
CA PHE A 410 7.86 -18.33 -18.39
C PHE A 410 7.22 -18.32 -17.01
N TYR A 411 8.03 -18.30 -15.97
CA TYR A 411 7.59 -18.42 -14.58
C TYR A 411 8.18 -17.28 -13.75
N PHE A 412 7.46 -16.87 -12.71
CA PHE A 412 8.00 -16.07 -11.62
C PHE A 412 8.87 -16.94 -10.70
N PHE A 413 9.57 -16.31 -9.74
CA PHE A 413 10.47 -17.02 -8.84
C PHE A 413 9.76 -18.10 -8.02
N ASP A 414 8.49 -17.92 -7.67
CA ASP A 414 7.69 -18.89 -6.93
C ASP A 414 7.12 -20.04 -7.78
N ASN A 415 7.55 -20.15 -9.05
CA ASN A 415 7.07 -21.07 -10.08
C ASN A 415 5.62 -20.83 -10.55
N THR A 416 4.99 -19.70 -10.20
CA THR A 416 3.73 -19.30 -10.85
C THR A 416 4.00 -18.86 -12.28
N LEU A 417 3.02 -19.07 -13.17
CA LEU A 417 3.15 -18.74 -14.58
C LEU A 417 3.23 -17.21 -14.75
N LYS A 418 4.24 -16.73 -15.48
CA LYS A 418 4.46 -15.33 -15.84
C LYS A 418 3.99 -15.02 -17.26
N ALA A 419 4.31 -15.91 -18.20
CA ALA A 419 3.86 -15.77 -19.58
C ALA A 419 3.76 -17.12 -20.29
N VAL A 420 2.90 -17.19 -21.31
CA VAL A 420 2.85 -18.25 -22.31
C VAL A 420 2.95 -17.59 -23.67
N GLU A 421 4.01 -17.89 -24.39
CA GLU A 421 4.30 -17.35 -25.72
C GLU A 421 4.33 -18.49 -26.73
N ASN A 422 4.03 -18.19 -27.99
CA ASN A 422 4.10 -19.14 -29.09
C ASN A 422 5.05 -18.58 -30.15
N TYR A 423 5.95 -19.44 -30.64
CA TYR A 423 6.97 -19.07 -31.62
C TYR A 423 6.90 -19.96 -32.87
N ASN A 424 7.20 -19.38 -34.03
CA ASN A 424 7.41 -20.08 -35.28
C ASN A 424 8.70 -19.59 -35.94
N ASN A 425 9.71 -20.46 -36.05
CA ASN A 425 11.05 -20.12 -36.56
C ASN A 425 11.64 -18.86 -35.92
N GLY A 426 11.58 -18.76 -34.59
CA GLY A 426 12.16 -17.68 -33.81
C GLY A 426 11.28 -16.44 -33.66
N LEU A 427 10.19 -16.32 -34.43
CA LEU A 427 9.28 -15.18 -34.38
C LEU A 427 8.04 -15.51 -33.54
N LEU A 428 7.57 -14.57 -32.73
CA LEU A 428 6.31 -14.64 -31.98
C LEU A 428 5.11 -14.75 -32.94
N GLU A 429 4.25 -15.74 -32.70
CA GLU A 429 3.13 -16.10 -33.56
C GLU A 429 1.95 -16.66 -32.74
N GLY A 430 0.75 -16.09 -32.90
CA GLY A 430 -0.47 -16.54 -32.24
C GLY A 430 -0.75 -15.86 -30.90
N GLU A 431 -1.60 -16.50 -30.08
CA GLU A 431 -2.02 -15.97 -28.77
C GLU A 431 -0.88 -16.08 -27.74
N THR A 432 -0.64 -14.98 -27.04
CA THR A 432 0.30 -14.86 -25.92
C THR A 432 -0.47 -14.41 -24.68
N LEU A 433 -0.21 -15.08 -23.56
CA LEU A 433 -0.84 -14.81 -22.26
C LEU A 433 0.21 -14.31 -21.28
N PHE A 434 -0.12 -13.26 -20.53
CA PHE A 434 0.71 -12.70 -19.46
C PHE A 434 -0.06 -12.74 -18.14
N TYR A 435 0.65 -12.96 -17.05
CA TYR A 435 0.07 -13.14 -15.72
C TYR A 435 0.74 -12.22 -14.70
N TYR A 436 0.00 -11.89 -13.65
CA TYR A 436 0.54 -11.35 -12.41
C TYR A 436 1.00 -12.50 -11.48
N GLU A 437 1.83 -12.19 -10.49
CA GLU A 437 2.32 -13.18 -9.50
C GLU A 437 1.19 -13.85 -8.70
N ASN A 438 0.05 -13.15 -8.52
CA ASN A 438 -1.14 -13.76 -7.90
C ASN A 438 -1.84 -14.79 -8.82
N GLY A 439 -1.40 -14.95 -10.07
CA GLY A 439 -1.91 -15.89 -11.06
C GLY A 439 -3.17 -15.42 -11.81
N ASN A 440 -3.55 -14.14 -11.71
CA ASN A 440 -4.51 -13.53 -12.63
C ASN A 440 -3.82 -13.15 -13.95
N LEU A 441 -4.58 -13.10 -15.04
CA LEU A 441 -4.07 -12.55 -16.30
C LEU A 441 -3.75 -11.07 -16.08
N SER A 442 -2.60 -10.61 -16.57
CA SER A 442 -2.26 -9.19 -16.70
C SER A 442 -2.55 -8.69 -18.12
N ALA A 443 -2.35 -9.55 -19.12
CA ALA A 443 -2.76 -9.29 -20.49
C ALA A 443 -2.91 -10.58 -21.33
N ARG A 444 -3.62 -10.46 -22.43
CA ARG A 444 -3.59 -11.41 -23.56
C ARG A 444 -3.49 -10.64 -24.86
N ALA A 445 -2.69 -11.10 -25.80
CA ALA A 445 -2.47 -10.46 -27.09
C ALA A 445 -2.24 -11.50 -28.19
N ASN A 446 -2.41 -11.12 -29.45
CA ASN A 446 -2.08 -11.95 -30.59
C ASN A 446 -0.92 -11.32 -31.38
N TYR A 447 -0.03 -12.15 -31.89
CA TYR A 447 1.15 -11.75 -32.68
C TYR A 447 1.17 -12.47 -34.02
N LYS A 448 1.76 -11.82 -35.02
CA LYS A 448 2.07 -12.40 -36.33
C LYS A 448 3.43 -11.89 -36.77
N ASN A 449 4.40 -12.78 -36.93
CA ASN A 449 5.80 -12.43 -37.26
C ASN A 449 6.37 -11.31 -36.34
N ASP A 450 6.34 -11.50 -35.02
CA ASP A 450 6.75 -10.53 -33.97
C ASP A 450 5.89 -9.26 -33.85
N LEU A 451 5.05 -8.96 -34.83
CA LEU A 451 4.18 -7.79 -34.81
C LEU A 451 2.84 -8.11 -34.15
N GLN A 452 2.38 -7.24 -33.28
CA GLN A 452 1.07 -7.39 -32.66
C GLN A 452 -0.05 -7.26 -33.71
N GLU A 453 -1.01 -8.17 -33.68
CA GLU A 453 -2.08 -8.28 -34.68
C GLU A 453 -3.41 -8.62 -34.00
N GLY A 454 -4.48 -7.88 -34.28
CA GLY A 454 -5.79 -8.09 -33.68
C GLY A 454 -5.91 -7.51 -32.27
N THR A 455 -6.77 -8.13 -31.45
CA THR A 455 -7.15 -7.57 -30.14
C THR A 455 -6.16 -7.96 -29.03
N ARG A 456 -5.74 -6.96 -28.24
CA ARG A 456 -5.07 -7.11 -26.94
C ARG A 456 -6.00 -6.69 -25.82
N THR A 457 -6.11 -7.51 -24.78
CA THR A 457 -6.87 -7.19 -23.57
C THR A 457 -5.90 -7.15 -22.39
N SER A 458 -5.89 -6.07 -21.61
CA SER A 458 -5.19 -6.00 -20.33
C SER A 458 -6.17 -6.01 -19.16
N PHE A 459 -5.70 -6.41 -17.99
CA PHE A 459 -6.49 -6.57 -16.77
C PHE A 459 -5.80 -5.87 -15.59
N TYR A 460 -6.58 -5.50 -14.58
CA TYR A 460 -6.06 -5.08 -13.28
C TYR A 460 -5.58 -6.29 -12.47
N LEU A 461 -4.74 -6.06 -11.45
CA LEU A 461 -4.22 -7.11 -10.56
C LEU A 461 -5.33 -8.00 -9.94
N PRO A 462 -6.50 -7.46 -9.53
CA PRO A 462 -7.63 -8.27 -9.06
C PRO A 462 -8.36 -9.07 -10.14
N GLY A 463 -8.10 -8.81 -11.43
CA GLY A 463 -8.65 -9.58 -12.56
C GLY A 463 -9.74 -8.88 -13.37
N SER A 464 -10.21 -7.69 -12.97
CA SER A 464 -11.15 -6.92 -13.80
C SER A 464 -10.46 -6.39 -15.06
N ARG A 465 -11.22 -6.23 -16.13
CA ARG A 465 -10.69 -5.75 -17.41
C ARG A 465 -10.24 -4.29 -17.28
N ARG A 466 -9.08 -3.96 -17.85
CA ARG A 466 -8.50 -2.61 -17.83
C ARG A 466 -8.53 -1.96 -19.21
N THR A 467 -8.00 -2.62 -20.24
CA THR A 467 -8.04 -2.11 -21.63
C THR A 467 -8.42 -3.19 -22.63
N ILE A 468 -9.04 -2.77 -23.73
CA ILE A 468 -9.15 -3.51 -24.99
C ILE A 468 -8.55 -2.62 -26.07
N GLU A 469 -7.55 -3.11 -26.77
CA GLU A 469 -6.84 -2.40 -27.83
C GLU A 469 -6.84 -3.24 -29.10
N ASN A 470 -6.91 -2.62 -30.26
CA ASN A 470 -6.84 -3.29 -31.55
C ASN A 470 -5.59 -2.87 -32.30
N TYR A 471 -4.88 -3.83 -32.89
CA TYR A 471 -3.63 -3.63 -33.60
C TYR A 471 -3.68 -4.21 -35.00
N LYS A 472 -2.94 -3.60 -35.91
CA LYS A 472 -2.68 -4.09 -37.27
C LYS A 472 -1.22 -3.85 -37.60
N SER A 473 -0.48 -4.92 -37.89
CA SER A 473 0.94 -4.86 -38.23
C SER A 473 1.78 -4.08 -37.20
N GLY A 474 1.52 -4.33 -35.91
CA GLY A 474 2.25 -3.73 -34.79
C GLY A 474 1.79 -2.32 -34.38
N LYS A 475 0.88 -1.69 -35.13
CA LYS A 475 0.36 -0.36 -34.81
C LYS A 475 -1.07 -0.41 -34.27
N LEU A 476 -1.41 0.45 -33.32
CA LEU A 476 -2.78 0.66 -32.85
C LEU A 476 -3.68 1.10 -34.03
N HIS A 477 -4.79 0.40 -34.21
CA HIS A 477 -5.72 0.62 -35.32
C HIS A 477 -7.13 0.20 -34.92
N GLY A 478 -8.09 1.10 -35.09
CA GLY A 478 -9.49 0.92 -34.69
C GLY A 478 -9.76 1.40 -33.25
N GLU A 479 -10.82 0.85 -32.66
CA GLU A 479 -11.32 1.27 -31.36
C GLU A 479 -10.47 0.72 -30.21
N LYS A 480 -10.18 1.56 -29.21
CA LYS A 480 -9.58 1.20 -27.92
C LYS A 480 -10.58 1.56 -26.82
N ARG A 481 -10.81 0.63 -25.90
CA ARG A 481 -11.67 0.81 -24.72
C ARG A 481 -10.85 0.75 -23.46
N ILE A 482 -11.08 1.68 -22.54
CA ILE A 482 -10.48 1.69 -21.20
C ILE A 482 -11.61 1.59 -20.19
N PHE A 483 -11.43 0.80 -19.14
CA PHE A 483 -12.43 0.54 -18.11
C PHE A 483 -11.92 1.00 -16.75
N TYR A 484 -12.83 1.44 -15.88
CA TYR A 484 -12.54 1.62 -14.47
C TYR A 484 -12.32 0.25 -13.78
N LEU A 485 -11.74 0.25 -12.58
CA LEU A 485 -11.52 -0.98 -11.79
C LEU A 485 -12.82 -1.76 -11.55
N ASN A 486 -13.94 -1.05 -11.42
CA ASN A 486 -15.26 -1.62 -11.26
C ASN A 486 -15.84 -2.28 -12.53
N GLY A 487 -15.18 -2.12 -13.68
CA GLY A 487 -15.58 -2.70 -14.96
C GLY A 487 -16.52 -1.82 -15.80
N SER A 488 -16.94 -0.65 -15.31
CA SER A 488 -17.63 0.36 -16.13
C SER A 488 -16.68 0.96 -17.17
N LEU A 489 -17.23 1.39 -18.31
CA LEU A 489 -16.45 1.99 -19.40
C LEU A 489 -15.98 3.39 -18.99
N HIS A 490 -14.71 3.70 -19.21
CA HIS A 490 -14.11 5.01 -18.92
C HIS A 490 -13.85 5.78 -20.22
N PHE A 491 -13.21 5.16 -21.21
CA PHE A 491 -12.90 5.80 -22.48
C PHE A 491 -13.21 4.91 -23.68
N ILE A 492 -13.64 5.53 -24.77
CA ILE A 492 -13.56 5.02 -26.13
C ILE A 492 -12.65 5.96 -26.93
N GLU A 493 -11.59 5.41 -27.50
CA GLU A 493 -10.64 6.11 -28.34
C GLU A 493 -10.58 5.40 -29.70
N ASN A 494 -10.45 6.13 -30.81
CA ASN A 494 -10.25 5.52 -32.13
C ASN A 494 -8.89 5.90 -32.70
N TYR A 495 -8.21 4.93 -33.31
CA TYR A 495 -6.87 5.08 -33.83
C TYR A 495 -6.77 4.68 -35.30
N ASN A 496 -5.89 5.35 -36.04
CA ASN A 496 -5.41 4.93 -37.34
C ASN A 496 -3.88 5.01 -37.35
N GLU A 497 -3.21 3.85 -37.37
CA GLU A 497 -1.75 3.75 -37.34
C GLU A 497 -1.10 4.56 -36.21
N ASP A 498 -1.46 4.25 -34.97
CA ASP A 498 -1.00 4.91 -33.72
C ASP A 498 -1.47 6.37 -33.53
N SER A 499 -2.10 6.99 -34.53
CA SER A 499 -2.64 8.33 -34.44
C SER A 499 -4.12 8.32 -34.05
N LEU A 500 -4.53 9.11 -33.06
CA LEU A 500 -5.96 9.29 -32.73
C LEU A 500 -6.71 9.81 -33.97
N HIS A 501 -7.78 9.11 -34.35
CA HIS A 501 -8.56 9.40 -35.54
C HIS A 501 -10.01 8.93 -35.36
N GLY A 502 -10.97 9.84 -35.47
CA GLY A 502 -12.39 9.58 -35.29
C GLY A 502 -12.90 9.98 -33.90
N VAL A 503 -13.92 9.26 -33.43
CA VAL A 503 -14.64 9.56 -32.19
C VAL A 503 -13.74 9.32 -30.96
N TYR A 504 -13.74 10.27 -30.04
CA TYR A 504 -13.23 10.13 -28.68
C TYR A 504 -14.36 10.40 -27.70
N GLU A 505 -14.59 9.49 -26.76
CA GLU A 505 -15.63 9.61 -25.73
C GLU A 505 -15.06 9.24 -24.36
N SER A 506 -15.38 10.02 -23.32
CA SER A 506 -15.19 9.61 -21.93
C SER A 506 -16.53 9.50 -21.22
N TYR A 507 -16.56 8.67 -20.20
CA TYR A 507 -17.73 8.31 -19.43
C TYR A 507 -17.42 8.39 -17.95
N TYR A 508 -18.37 8.88 -17.17
CA TYR A 508 -18.34 8.76 -15.72
C TYR A 508 -18.45 7.29 -15.30
N GLN A 509 -18.09 6.98 -14.05
CA GLN A 509 -18.21 5.61 -13.50
C GLN A 509 -19.64 5.06 -13.54
N ASP A 510 -20.65 5.93 -13.66
CA ASP A 510 -22.05 5.58 -13.84
C ASP A 510 -22.49 5.27 -15.26
N GLY A 511 -21.57 5.40 -16.22
CA GLY A 511 -21.82 5.19 -17.64
C GLY A 511 -22.48 6.37 -18.34
N GLN A 512 -22.74 7.49 -17.66
CA GLN A 512 -23.13 8.73 -18.34
C GLN A 512 -21.94 9.29 -19.12
N ILE A 513 -22.22 9.85 -20.31
CA ILE A 513 -21.19 10.48 -21.12
C ILE A 513 -20.68 11.74 -20.41
N GLU A 514 -19.36 11.86 -20.28
CA GLU A 514 -18.69 13.02 -19.68
C GLU A 514 -18.18 13.94 -20.78
N TYR A 515 -17.67 13.38 -21.88
CA TYR A 515 -17.01 14.14 -22.93
C TYR A 515 -17.12 13.45 -24.28
N ARG A 516 -17.23 14.24 -25.35
CA ARG A 516 -17.23 13.78 -26.72
C ARG A 516 -16.51 14.75 -27.64
N ALA A 517 -15.62 14.21 -28.46
CA ALA A 517 -14.87 14.96 -29.45
C ALA A 517 -14.57 14.12 -30.70
N GLN A 518 -14.02 14.80 -31.71
CA GLN A 518 -13.48 14.19 -32.93
C GLN A 518 -12.00 14.52 -33.06
N TYR A 519 -11.23 13.54 -33.49
CA TYR A 519 -9.81 13.69 -33.80
C TYR A 519 -9.55 13.40 -35.27
N GLU A 520 -8.63 14.15 -35.86
CA GLU A 520 -8.08 13.88 -37.18
C GLU A 520 -6.55 13.96 -37.11
N ASN A 521 -5.89 12.82 -37.34
CA ASN A 521 -4.42 12.69 -37.32
C ASN A 521 -3.80 13.24 -36.02
N GLY A 522 -4.37 12.84 -34.89
CA GLY A 522 -3.92 13.21 -33.55
C GLY A 522 -4.35 14.60 -33.08
N LYS A 523 -5.10 15.36 -33.90
CA LYS A 523 -5.53 16.73 -33.57
C LYS A 523 -7.04 16.80 -33.39
N LEU A 524 -7.47 17.45 -32.31
CA LEU A 524 -8.88 17.81 -32.09
C LEU A 524 -9.42 18.65 -33.25
N THR A 525 -10.62 18.33 -33.71
CA THR A 525 -11.30 19.03 -34.79
C THR A 525 -12.81 19.06 -34.59
N GLY A 526 -13.46 20.12 -35.05
CA GLY A 526 -14.91 20.25 -35.01
C GLY A 526 -15.46 20.59 -33.62
N VAL A 527 -16.76 20.35 -33.44
CA VAL A 527 -17.49 20.66 -32.20
C VAL A 527 -17.20 19.61 -31.13
N ILE A 528 -16.86 20.07 -29.94
CA ILE A 528 -16.70 19.24 -28.76
C ILE A 528 -17.79 19.56 -27.72
N LYS A 529 -18.13 18.56 -26.92
CA LYS A 529 -19.10 18.70 -25.84
C LYS A 529 -18.63 17.97 -24.59
N GLY A 530 -18.83 18.60 -23.44
CA GLY A 530 -18.72 17.96 -22.14
C GLY A 530 -20.04 18.07 -21.40
N TRP A 531 -20.34 17.10 -20.56
CA TRP A 531 -21.54 17.04 -19.72
C TRP A 531 -21.14 16.98 -18.25
N HIS A 532 -22.03 17.41 -17.37
CA HIS A 532 -21.90 17.17 -15.93
C HIS A 532 -22.28 15.72 -15.62
N ASN A 533 -21.97 15.24 -14.42
CA ASN A 533 -22.38 13.93 -13.92
C ASN A 533 -23.91 13.71 -13.90
N ASN A 534 -24.69 14.77 -14.04
CA ASN A 534 -26.14 14.72 -14.19
C ASN A 534 -26.66 14.69 -15.63
N GLY A 535 -25.76 14.59 -16.60
CA GLY A 535 -26.08 14.48 -18.02
C GLY A 535 -26.49 15.80 -18.69
N ARG A 536 -26.50 16.92 -17.98
CA ARG A 536 -26.67 18.25 -18.59
C ARG A 536 -25.38 18.73 -19.21
N LEU A 537 -25.49 19.50 -20.29
CA LEU A 537 -24.32 20.07 -20.97
C LEU A 537 -23.52 20.93 -19.98
N SER A 538 -22.22 20.66 -19.88
CA SER A 538 -21.27 21.40 -19.05
C SER A 538 -20.52 22.42 -19.87
N TYR A 539 -20.12 22.05 -21.09
CA TYR A 539 -19.54 22.99 -22.04
C TYR A 539 -19.68 22.52 -23.48
N GLU A 540 -19.64 23.48 -24.40
CA GLU A 540 -19.47 23.22 -25.83
C GLU A 540 -18.61 24.31 -26.47
N GLY A 541 -17.92 23.93 -27.54
CA GLY A 541 -17.05 24.81 -28.30
C GLY A 541 -16.49 24.06 -29.51
N GLN A 542 -15.58 24.71 -30.25
CA GLN A 542 -14.98 24.11 -31.43
C GLN A 542 -13.45 24.20 -31.41
N TYR A 543 -12.85 23.22 -32.07
CA TYR A 543 -11.42 23.15 -32.35
C TYR A 543 -11.17 23.21 -33.85
N GLN A 544 -10.11 23.92 -34.24
CA GLN A 544 -9.56 23.87 -35.58
C GLN A 544 -8.09 23.45 -35.51
N THR A 545 -7.75 22.31 -36.13
CA THR A 545 -6.37 21.80 -36.19
C THR A 545 -5.68 21.65 -34.82
N GLY A 546 -6.42 21.26 -33.79
CA GLY A 546 -5.91 21.07 -32.43
C GLY A 546 -5.93 22.31 -31.53
N GLU A 547 -6.34 23.48 -32.03
CA GLU A 547 -6.43 24.71 -31.25
C GLU A 547 -7.90 25.14 -31.06
N GLN A 548 -8.24 25.66 -29.87
CA GLN A 548 -9.57 26.22 -29.62
C GLN A 548 -9.82 27.39 -30.59
N ASP A 549 -10.99 27.44 -31.18
CA ASP A 549 -11.38 28.51 -32.10
C ASP A 549 -12.85 28.90 -31.88
N GLY A 550 -13.18 30.17 -32.10
CA GLY A 550 -14.54 30.69 -31.99
C GLY A 550 -15.10 30.73 -30.56
N GLU A 551 -16.43 30.75 -30.49
CA GLU A 551 -17.19 30.91 -29.23
C GLU A 551 -17.26 29.58 -28.46
N TRP A 552 -17.03 29.66 -27.17
CA TRP A 552 -17.12 28.59 -26.19
C TRP A 552 -18.12 28.96 -25.12
N LYS A 553 -18.95 28.00 -24.73
CA LYS A 553 -19.95 28.17 -23.68
C LYS A 553 -19.73 27.15 -22.59
N ARG A 554 -19.81 27.60 -21.34
CA ARG A 554 -19.87 26.70 -20.18
C ARG A 554 -21.16 26.93 -19.43
N TYR A 555 -21.61 25.92 -18.72
CA TYR A 555 -22.88 25.89 -18.02
C TYR A 555 -22.69 25.37 -16.60
N TYR A 556 -23.49 25.88 -15.67
CA TYR A 556 -23.62 25.31 -14.34
C TYR A 556 -24.35 23.96 -14.37
N PRO A 557 -24.25 23.12 -13.32
CA PRO A 557 -25.04 21.89 -13.21
C PRO A 557 -26.56 22.13 -13.28
N ASN A 558 -27.03 23.35 -13.00
CA ASN A 558 -28.43 23.75 -13.16
C ASN A 558 -28.83 24.06 -14.63
N GLY A 559 -27.90 23.99 -15.58
CA GLY A 559 -28.10 24.24 -17.00
C GLY A 559 -28.05 25.72 -17.43
N LYS A 560 -27.88 26.66 -16.49
CA LYS A 560 -27.71 28.08 -16.80
C LYS A 560 -26.30 28.36 -17.30
N LEU A 561 -26.18 29.35 -18.17
CA LEU A 561 -24.89 29.78 -18.73
C LEU A 561 -23.97 30.28 -17.62
N LYS A 562 -22.75 29.76 -17.59
CA LYS A 562 -21.69 30.15 -16.66
C LYS A 562 -20.71 31.08 -17.33
N THR A 563 -20.22 30.74 -18.51
CA THR A 563 -19.29 31.59 -19.28
C THR A 563 -19.60 31.62 -20.77
N ILE A 564 -19.23 32.75 -21.40
CA ILE A 564 -19.05 32.87 -22.84
C ILE A 564 -17.60 33.30 -23.05
N GLU A 565 -16.87 32.53 -23.84
CA GLU A 565 -15.45 32.69 -24.10
C GLU A 565 -15.23 32.76 -25.61
N ASN A 566 -14.32 33.59 -26.09
CA ASN A 566 -13.96 33.65 -27.51
C ASN A 566 -12.49 33.30 -27.68
N TYR A 567 -12.20 32.36 -28.57
CA TYR A 567 -10.86 31.87 -28.85
C TYR A 567 -10.45 32.11 -30.30
N LYS A 568 -9.16 32.34 -30.50
CA LYS A 568 -8.51 32.34 -31.82
C LYS A 568 -7.13 31.72 -31.69
N GLN A 569 -6.87 30.65 -32.44
CA GLN A 569 -5.59 29.91 -32.38
C GLN A 569 -5.20 29.53 -30.94
N GLY A 570 -6.18 29.01 -30.18
CA GLY A 570 -5.99 28.53 -28.82
C GLY A 570 -5.82 29.62 -27.75
N LYS A 571 -5.90 30.91 -28.11
CA LYS A 571 -5.81 32.03 -27.17
C LYS A 571 -7.14 32.75 -27.06
N LEU A 572 -7.51 33.15 -25.84
CA LEU A 572 -8.65 34.04 -25.64
C LEU A 572 -8.46 35.32 -26.46
N GLU A 573 -9.45 35.68 -27.26
CA GLU A 573 -9.44 36.81 -28.17
C GLU A 573 -10.86 37.39 -28.27
N GLY A 574 -11.03 38.63 -27.82
CA GLY A 574 -12.34 39.29 -27.78
C GLY A 574 -13.04 39.15 -26.42
N GLU A 575 -14.37 39.18 -26.46
CA GLU A 575 -15.21 39.30 -25.27
C GLU A 575 -15.23 38.00 -24.44
N TYR A 576 -15.04 38.13 -23.13
CA TYR A 576 -15.27 37.09 -22.12
C TYR A 576 -16.38 37.57 -21.18
N LYS A 577 -17.32 36.68 -20.85
CA LYS A 577 -18.40 36.94 -19.89
C LYS A 577 -18.51 35.79 -18.93
N GLU A 578 -18.70 36.10 -17.65
CA GLU A 578 -19.05 35.13 -16.63
C GLU A 578 -20.34 35.56 -15.93
N PHE A 579 -21.19 34.60 -15.59
CA PHE A 579 -22.50 34.80 -15.00
C PHE A 579 -22.59 34.05 -13.68
N HIS A 580 -23.40 34.53 -12.75
CA HIS A 580 -23.79 33.79 -11.55
C HIS A 580 -24.67 32.60 -11.89
N SER A 581 -24.80 31.65 -10.96
CA SER A 581 -25.70 30.50 -11.09
C SER A 581 -27.17 30.91 -11.25
N ASN A 582 -27.53 32.14 -10.87
CA ASN A 582 -28.86 32.71 -11.08
C ASN A 582 -29.08 33.26 -12.51
N GLY A 583 -28.01 33.45 -13.30
CA GLY A 583 -28.02 33.95 -14.68
C GLY A 583 -27.65 35.44 -14.83
N GLN A 584 -27.43 36.17 -13.74
CA GLN A 584 -26.97 37.56 -13.78
C GLN A 584 -25.48 37.64 -14.13
N LEU A 585 -25.06 38.71 -14.79
CA LEU A 585 -23.67 38.93 -15.16
C LEU A 585 -22.79 39.09 -13.91
N TYR A 586 -21.77 38.25 -13.76
CA TYR A 586 -20.75 38.38 -12.71
C TYR A 586 -19.68 39.38 -13.12
N PHE A 587 -19.10 39.23 -14.32
CA PHE A 587 -18.26 40.26 -14.94
C PHE A 587 -18.15 40.05 -16.46
N SER A 588 -17.62 41.05 -17.17
CA SER A 588 -17.16 40.90 -18.55
C SER A 588 -15.83 41.63 -18.75
N THR A 589 -15.01 41.12 -19.67
CA THR A 589 -13.73 41.69 -20.05
C THR A 589 -13.41 41.38 -21.51
N ASN A 590 -12.35 41.98 -22.05
CA ASN A 590 -11.84 41.67 -23.39
C ASN A 590 -10.39 41.18 -23.30
N TYR A 591 -10.12 40.06 -23.96
CA TYR A 591 -8.79 39.50 -24.12
C TYR A 591 -8.18 39.90 -25.46
N VAL A 592 -6.88 40.17 -25.46
CA VAL A 592 -6.08 40.37 -26.68
C VAL A 592 -4.86 39.47 -26.62
N LYS A 593 -4.76 38.52 -27.55
CA LYS A 593 -3.71 37.48 -27.59
C LYS A 593 -3.57 36.74 -26.25
N GLY A 594 -4.69 36.45 -25.61
CA GLY A 594 -4.77 35.72 -24.34
C GLY A 594 -4.49 36.56 -23.09
N LYS A 595 -4.27 37.87 -23.20
CA LYS A 595 -4.00 38.75 -22.05
C LYS A 595 -5.13 39.73 -21.78
N VAL A 596 -5.45 39.93 -20.51
CA VAL A 596 -6.32 41.03 -20.07
C VAL A 596 -5.53 42.31 -19.94
N THR A 597 -6.05 43.39 -20.51
CA THR A 597 -5.59 44.76 -20.26
C THR A 597 -6.80 45.66 -20.12
N GLY A 598 -6.80 46.50 -19.09
CA GLY A 598 -7.90 47.40 -18.78
C GLY A 598 -8.67 46.99 -17.54
N GLU A 599 -9.90 47.45 -17.46
CA GLU A 599 -10.75 47.38 -16.28
C GLU A 599 -11.74 46.22 -16.36
N ILE A 600 -11.91 45.51 -15.25
CA ILE A 600 -12.94 44.48 -15.06
C ILE A 600 -13.82 44.91 -13.89
N ALA A 601 -15.13 44.98 -14.12
CA ALA A 601 -16.14 45.28 -13.12
C ALA A 601 -16.87 43.99 -12.70
N TYR A 602 -16.91 43.72 -11.39
CA TYR A 602 -17.54 42.54 -10.79
C TYR A 602 -18.83 42.92 -10.05
N TYR A 603 -19.90 42.19 -10.32
CA TYR A 603 -21.25 42.43 -9.81
C TYR A 603 -21.70 41.28 -8.90
N ASP A 604 -22.47 41.57 -7.86
CA ASP A 604 -23.09 40.55 -6.99
C ASP A 604 -24.33 39.93 -7.66
N GLU A 605 -24.96 38.99 -6.95
CA GLU A 605 -26.15 38.27 -7.44
C GLU A 605 -27.40 39.15 -7.60
N GLU A 606 -27.36 40.41 -7.15
CA GLU A 606 -28.36 41.43 -7.42
C GLU A 606 -27.94 42.44 -8.50
N GLY A 607 -26.81 42.20 -9.17
CA GLY A 607 -26.30 43.02 -10.24
C GLY A 607 -25.65 44.33 -9.77
N LYS A 608 -25.31 44.46 -8.48
CA LYS A 608 -24.62 45.63 -7.94
C LYS A 608 -23.11 45.43 -8.00
N LEU A 609 -22.41 46.47 -8.45
CA LEU A 609 -20.96 46.51 -8.47
C LEU A 609 -20.40 46.34 -7.04
N PHE A 610 -19.50 45.37 -6.85
CA PHE A 610 -18.82 45.18 -5.57
C PHE A 610 -17.30 45.22 -5.69
N SER A 611 -16.74 44.99 -6.88
CA SER A 611 -15.30 45.09 -7.11
C SER A 611 -14.99 45.60 -8.52
N LYS A 612 -13.84 46.26 -8.65
CA LYS A 612 -13.26 46.67 -9.93
C LYS A 612 -11.77 46.40 -9.90
N LEU A 613 -11.26 45.65 -10.87
CA LEU A 613 -9.84 45.30 -10.99
C LEU A 613 -9.27 45.90 -12.28
N VAL A 614 -8.05 46.44 -12.22
CA VAL A 614 -7.37 47.05 -13.38
C VAL A 614 -6.11 46.26 -13.67
N TYR A 615 -6.02 45.67 -14.86
CA TYR A 615 -4.93 44.84 -15.32
C TYR A 615 -4.10 45.52 -16.42
N LYS A 616 -2.82 45.18 -16.48
CA LYS A 616 -1.93 45.49 -17.61
C LYS A 616 -1.17 44.23 -17.99
N ASN A 617 -1.50 43.63 -19.14
CA ASN A 617 -0.93 42.36 -19.59
C ASN A 617 -0.94 41.28 -18.49
N ASP A 618 -2.12 41.06 -17.88
CA ASP A 618 -2.39 40.11 -16.76
C ASP A 618 -1.80 40.49 -15.40
N ILE A 619 -0.96 41.51 -15.30
CA ILE A 619 -0.46 42.00 -14.02
C ILE A 619 -1.50 42.95 -13.41
N LEU A 620 -2.07 42.57 -12.27
CA LEU A 620 -3.01 43.41 -11.50
C LEU A 620 -2.31 44.69 -11.06
N GLN A 621 -2.79 45.84 -11.56
CA GLN A 621 -2.25 47.16 -11.24
C GLN A 621 -2.97 47.79 -10.04
N GLN A 622 -4.30 47.65 -10.01
CA GLN A 622 -5.18 48.26 -9.01
C GLN A 622 -6.39 47.36 -8.74
N SER A 623 -6.90 47.39 -7.52
CA SER A 623 -8.16 46.77 -7.13
C SER A 623 -8.98 47.71 -6.26
N TYR A 624 -10.27 47.82 -6.54
CA TYR A 624 -11.23 48.62 -5.81
C TYR A 624 -12.37 47.72 -5.32
N TYR A 625 -12.88 47.98 -4.12
CA TYR A 625 -14.04 47.29 -3.56
C TYR A 625 -15.05 48.30 -3.07
N TYR A 626 -16.34 48.01 -3.23
CA TYR A 626 -17.45 48.94 -2.98
C TYR A 626 -18.46 48.36 -1.99
N ASN A 627 -19.08 49.20 -1.16
CA ASN A 627 -20.23 48.80 -0.34
C ASN A 627 -21.53 48.72 -1.17
N LYS A 628 -22.67 48.40 -0.53
CA LYS A 628 -23.97 48.24 -1.22
C LYS A 628 -24.54 49.56 -1.77
N GLU A 629 -24.04 50.70 -1.33
CA GLU A 629 -24.36 52.04 -1.82
C GLU A 629 -23.42 52.51 -2.94
N GLY A 630 -22.45 51.69 -3.34
CA GLY A 630 -21.46 52.00 -4.39
C GLY A 630 -20.29 52.87 -3.93
N LYS A 631 -20.11 53.08 -2.62
CA LYS A 631 -18.96 53.79 -2.05
C LYS A 631 -17.76 52.86 -1.90
N GLU A 632 -16.59 53.32 -2.30
CA GLU A 632 -15.32 52.60 -2.12
C GLU A 632 -15.04 52.32 -0.64
N ILE A 633 -14.76 51.05 -0.32
CA ILE A 633 -14.39 50.58 1.02
C ILE A 633 -12.92 50.15 1.12
N HIS A 634 -12.30 49.79 -0.01
CA HIS A 634 -10.89 49.43 -0.05
C HIS A 634 -10.30 49.64 -1.44
N HIS A 635 -9.03 50.02 -1.49
CA HIS A 635 -8.26 50.15 -2.70
C HIS A 635 -6.82 49.67 -2.48
N SER A 636 -6.37 48.77 -3.33
CA SER A 636 -4.99 48.30 -3.38
C SER A 636 -4.37 48.68 -4.73
N ALA A 637 -3.10 49.06 -4.75
CA ALA A 637 -2.36 49.39 -5.97
C ALA A 637 -0.88 49.05 -5.84
N ILE A 638 -0.22 48.81 -6.97
CA ILE A 638 1.24 48.62 -7.00
C ILE A 638 1.94 49.90 -6.49
N LYS A 639 2.80 49.75 -5.48
CA LYS A 639 3.70 50.77 -4.95
C LYS A 639 5.08 50.15 -4.74
N ASN A 640 6.13 50.84 -5.17
CA ASN A 640 7.52 50.33 -5.05
C ASN A 640 7.68 48.89 -5.57
N LYS A 641 7.13 48.59 -6.76
CA LYS A 641 7.20 47.27 -7.41
C LYS A 641 6.51 46.12 -6.66
N LYS A 642 5.74 46.40 -5.60
CA LYS A 642 4.94 45.40 -4.87
C LYS A 642 3.49 45.87 -4.71
N MET A 643 2.56 44.93 -4.55
CA MET A 643 1.16 45.23 -4.25
C MET A 643 0.75 44.48 -2.99
N ASN A 644 0.43 45.22 -1.93
CA ASN A 644 -0.26 44.67 -0.77
C ASN A 644 -1.74 44.61 -1.13
N PHE A 645 -2.22 43.41 -1.43
CA PHE A 645 -3.56 43.16 -1.92
C PHE A 645 -4.46 42.71 -0.78
N THR A 646 -5.66 43.29 -0.72
CA THR A 646 -6.75 42.81 0.14
C THR A 646 -7.99 42.63 -0.71
N SER A 647 -8.65 41.49 -0.60
CA SER A 647 -9.91 41.23 -1.31
C SER A 647 -11.12 41.18 -0.38
N PHE A 648 -12.28 41.48 -0.97
CA PHE A 648 -13.59 41.40 -0.32
C PHE A 648 -14.55 40.62 -1.22
N GLY A 649 -15.40 39.80 -0.61
CA GLY A 649 -16.42 39.03 -1.33
C GLY A 649 -17.61 39.90 -1.78
N ALA A 650 -18.53 39.30 -2.54
CA ALA A 650 -19.81 39.91 -2.89
C ALA A 650 -20.66 40.22 -1.63
N ASP A 651 -20.44 39.59 -0.49
CA ASP A 651 -21.09 39.97 0.78
C ASP A 651 -20.37 41.08 1.54
N ARG A 652 -19.34 41.69 0.94
CA ARG A 652 -18.52 42.82 1.44
C ARG A 652 -17.67 42.50 2.66
N PHE A 653 -17.55 41.23 3.03
CA PHE A 653 -16.59 40.78 4.05
C PHE A 653 -15.21 40.54 3.42
N LYS A 654 -14.15 40.81 4.20
CA LYS A 654 -12.77 40.55 3.80
C LYS A 654 -12.58 39.06 3.48
N ARG A 655 -11.74 38.74 2.48
CA ARG A 655 -11.49 37.36 2.01
C ARG A 655 -10.04 36.99 2.03
N THR A 656 -9.17 37.84 1.48
CA THR A 656 -7.74 37.52 1.35
C THR A 656 -6.86 38.71 1.70
N GLU A 657 -5.65 38.42 2.17
CA GLU A 657 -4.50 39.32 2.14
C GLU A 657 -3.31 38.62 1.51
N ALA A 658 -2.59 39.32 0.64
CA ALA A 658 -1.41 38.80 -0.05
C ALA A 658 -0.47 39.93 -0.48
N VAL A 659 0.79 39.60 -0.75
CA VAL A 659 1.75 40.53 -1.36
C VAL A 659 2.15 39.99 -2.73
N TYR A 660 1.93 40.78 -3.77
CA TYR A 660 2.38 40.47 -5.14
C TYR A 660 3.66 41.23 -5.49
N ASN A 661 4.58 40.58 -6.18
CA ASN A 661 5.80 41.20 -6.71
C ASN A 661 5.58 41.88 -8.08
N GLU A 662 6.66 42.39 -8.70
CA GLU A 662 6.57 43.12 -9.98
C GLU A 662 6.13 42.27 -11.17
N LYS A 663 6.19 40.95 -11.04
CA LYS A 663 5.74 39.98 -12.04
C LYS A 663 4.28 39.53 -11.81
N GLY A 664 3.66 39.96 -10.71
CA GLY A 664 2.33 39.50 -10.30
C GLY A 664 2.34 38.14 -9.59
N GLU A 665 3.49 37.69 -9.09
CA GLU A 665 3.61 36.45 -8.31
C GLU A 665 3.43 36.76 -6.82
N VAL A 666 2.75 35.88 -6.07
CA VAL A 666 2.59 36.01 -4.62
C VAL A 666 3.94 35.74 -3.92
N GLU A 667 4.28 36.56 -2.91
CA GLU A 667 5.45 36.41 -2.05
C GLU A 667 5.06 36.52 -0.56
N GLY A 668 5.56 35.59 0.25
CA GLY A 668 5.33 35.58 1.69
C GLY A 668 3.95 35.03 2.07
N PRO A 669 3.35 35.52 3.17
CA PRO A 669 2.08 34.99 3.66
C PRO A 669 0.91 35.35 2.74
N PHE A 670 0.12 34.34 2.38
CA PHE A 670 -1.20 34.47 1.80
C PHE A 670 -2.22 34.06 2.87
N THR A 671 -3.09 34.98 3.28
CA THR A 671 -4.01 34.77 4.39
C THR A 671 -5.45 34.78 3.90
N LEU A 672 -6.21 33.73 4.22
CA LEU A 672 -7.65 33.64 4.01
C LEU A 672 -8.41 33.96 5.31
N PHE A 673 -9.58 34.59 5.18
CA PHE A 673 -10.40 35.02 6.31
C PHE A 673 -11.82 34.44 6.26
N TYR A 674 -12.34 34.10 7.44
CA TYR A 674 -13.78 33.93 7.68
C TYR A 674 -14.51 35.28 7.60
N LYS A 675 -15.85 35.27 7.45
CA LYS A 675 -16.63 36.52 7.30
C LYS A 675 -16.56 37.40 8.55
N ASN A 676 -16.36 36.81 9.72
CA ASN A 676 -16.17 37.44 11.02
C ASN A 676 -14.78 38.08 11.18
N GLY A 677 -13.88 37.90 10.21
CA GLY A 677 -12.53 38.45 10.18
C GLY A 677 -11.47 37.61 10.88
N GLN A 678 -11.81 36.44 11.44
CA GLN A 678 -10.82 35.47 11.91
C GLN A 678 -10.09 34.83 10.74
N VAL A 679 -8.85 34.43 10.98
CA VAL A 679 -8.02 33.74 9.99
C VAL A 679 -8.60 32.34 9.76
N LYS A 680 -8.78 31.98 8.51
CA LYS A 680 -9.16 30.65 8.04
C LYS A 680 -7.95 29.82 7.66
N GLU A 681 -6.99 30.42 6.96
CA GLU A 681 -5.82 29.71 6.44
C GLU A 681 -4.67 30.70 6.22
N ILE A 682 -3.44 30.23 6.42
CA ILE A 682 -2.21 30.95 6.14
C ILE A 682 -1.29 30.03 5.36
N ASP A 683 -0.99 30.44 4.13
CA ASP A 683 -0.04 29.78 3.25
C ASP A 683 1.23 30.60 3.09
N GLN A 684 2.36 29.94 2.90
CA GLN A 684 3.60 30.60 2.52
C GLN A 684 3.88 30.43 1.03
N TYR A 685 4.17 31.54 0.35
CA TYR A 685 4.50 31.56 -1.07
C TYR A 685 5.93 32.05 -1.31
N GLN A 686 6.61 31.41 -2.25
CA GLN A 686 7.90 31.86 -2.78
C GLN A 686 7.86 31.78 -4.31
N LYS A 687 8.09 32.92 -4.98
CA LYS A 687 8.03 33.03 -6.46
C LYS A 687 6.70 32.51 -7.04
N GLY A 688 5.59 32.79 -6.37
CA GLY A 688 4.25 32.39 -6.81
C GLY A 688 3.89 30.92 -6.57
N LEU A 689 4.78 30.12 -5.99
CA LEU A 689 4.51 28.73 -5.61
C LEU A 689 4.40 28.59 -4.09
N LEU A 690 3.53 27.68 -3.62
CA LEU A 690 3.48 27.30 -2.21
C LEU A 690 4.84 26.76 -1.77
N HIS A 691 5.39 27.31 -0.69
CA HIS A 691 6.70 26.94 -0.16
C HIS A 691 6.78 27.25 1.33
N GLY A 692 6.89 26.23 2.17
CA GLY A 692 6.86 26.31 3.62
C GLY A 692 5.52 25.86 4.22
N PRO A 693 5.21 26.27 5.46
CA PRO A 693 4.03 25.81 6.17
C PRO A 693 2.73 26.37 5.55
N SER A 694 1.70 25.53 5.53
CA SER A 694 0.31 25.88 5.29
C SER A 694 -0.49 25.46 6.52
N ILE A 695 -1.22 26.40 7.11
CA ILE A 695 -1.94 26.21 8.37
C ILE A 695 -3.38 26.65 8.18
N SER A 696 -4.32 25.74 8.42
CA SER A 696 -5.76 26.03 8.44
C SER A 696 -6.28 26.11 9.87
N TYR A 697 -7.35 26.87 10.07
CA TYR A 697 -7.98 27.14 11.37
C TYR A 697 -9.49 26.94 11.28
N HIS A 698 -10.05 26.37 12.34
CA HIS A 698 -11.48 26.30 12.57
C HIS A 698 -12.09 27.69 12.80
N LEU A 699 -13.41 27.80 12.65
CA LEU A 699 -14.15 29.05 12.89
C LEU A 699 -14.09 29.54 14.36
N ASN A 700 -13.65 28.72 15.31
CA ASN A 700 -13.39 29.15 16.69
C ASN A 700 -11.96 29.70 16.88
N GLY A 701 -11.11 29.65 15.85
CA GLY A 701 -9.70 30.03 15.87
C GLY A 701 -8.73 28.95 16.32
N SER A 702 -9.20 27.73 16.67
CA SER A 702 -8.31 26.59 16.91
C SER A 702 -7.70 26.10 15.59
N LYS A 703 -6.52 25.50 15.66
CA LYS A 703 -5.85 24.94 14.47
C LYS A 703 -6.68 23.77 13.95
N GLU A 704 -6.91 23.71 12.64
CA GLU A 704 -7.63 22.64 11.95
C GLU A 704 -6.65 21.65 11.31
N SER A 705 -5.64 22.16 10.62
CA SER A 705 -4.58 21.33 10.04
C SER A 705 -3.30 22.11 9.80
N GLU A 706 -2.20 21.39 9.65
CA GLU A 706 -0.90 21.93 9.29
C GLU A 706 -0.14 20.96 8.38
N THR A 707 0.51 21.50 7.36
CA THR A 707 1.38 20.74 6.45
C THR A 707 2.47 21.63 5.87
N ASN A 708 3.38 21.05 5.09
CA ASN A 708 4.41 21.80 4.38
C ASN A 708 4.31 21.60 2.88
N TYR A 709 4.71 22.63 2.15
CA TYR A 709 4.87 22.60 0.70
C TYR A 709 6.32 22.88 0.32
N LYS A 710 6.75 22.25 -0.76
CA LYS A 710 8.04 22.49 -1.41
C LYS A 710 7.80 22.66 -2.90
N GLU A 711 7.99 23.89 -3.39
CA GLU A 711 7.87 24.23 -4.82
C GLU A 711 6.48 23.91 -5.40
N GLY A 712 5.42 24.16 -4.63
CA GLY A 712 4.03 23.97 -5.03
C GLY A 712 3.44 22.60 -4.71
N VAL A 713 4.27 21.66 -4.24
CA VAL A 713 3.90 20.27 -3.96
C VAL A 713 3.89 20.02 -2.46
N LYS A 714 2.88 19.33 -1.93
CA LYS A 714 2.78 18.97 -0.52
C LYS A 714 3.87 17.95 -0.18
N ASP A 715 4.77 18.31 0.73
CA ASP A 715 5.95 17.54 1.08
C ASP A 715 6.31 17.81 2.55
N GLY A 716 6.08 16.80 3.39
CA GLY A 716 6.38 16.85 4.82
C GLY A 716 5.26 16.31 5.71
N TYR A 717 5.44 16.53 7.02
CA TYR A 717 4.51 16.06 8.05
C TYR A 717 3.17 16.78 7.98
N TYR A 718 2.10 16.01 8.08
CA TYR A 718 0.72 16.49 8.13
C TYR A 718 0.10 16.19 9.48
N THR A 719 -0.65 17.15 10.02
CA THR A 719 -1.54 16.92 11.16
C THR A 719 -2.90 17.58 10.92
N SER A 720 -3.96 16.96 11.44
CA SER A 720 -5.30 17.56 11.53
C SER A 720 -5.87 17.42 12.94
N TYR A 721 -6.79 18.31 13.31
CA TYR A 721 -7.35 18.43 14.65
C TYR A 721 -8.86 18.63 14.61
N HIS A 722 -9.54 18.07 15.60
CA HIS A 722 -10.95 18.35 15.90
C HIS A 722 -11.12 19.79 16.43
N LEU A 723 -12.37 20.27 16.48
CA LEU A 723 -12.71 21.64 16.90
C LEU A 723 -12.17 21.99 18.31
N ASP A 724 -12.10 21.01 19.21
CA ASP A 724 -11.56 21.13 20.57
C ASP A 724 -10.03 21.02 20.66
N SER A 725 -9.33 21.06 19.52
CA SER A 725 -7.87 20.90 19.38
C SER A 725 -7.32 19.51 19.69
N SER A 726 -8.18 18.49 19.88
CA SER A 726 -7.70 17.10 19.94
C SER A 726 -7.23 16.64 18.56
N LEU A 727 -6.15 15.83 18.52
CA LEU A 727 -5.60 15.31 17.27
C LEU A 727 -6.64 14.42 16.57
N GLN A 728 -6.77 14.56 15.26
CA GLN A 728 -7.69 13.78 14.42
C GLN A 728 -6.92 12.85 13.49
N SER A 729 -5.85 13.33 12.86
CA SER A 729 -4.98 12.48 12.04
C SER A 729 -3.57 13.02 11.92
N GLU A 730 -2.61 12.14 11.63
CA GLU A 730 -1.22 12.49 11.34
C GLU A 730 -0.55 11.50 10.39
N GLY A 731 0.40 12.00 9.60
CA GLY A 731 1.13 11.20 8.60
C GLY A 731 2.10 12.05 7.77
N TRP A 732 2.62 11.47 6.68
CA TRP A 732 3.55 12.14 5.78
C TRP A 732 3.00 12.22 4.37
N TYR A 733 3.22 13.37 3.73
CA TYR A 733 3.14 13.49 2.28
C TYR A 733 4.55 13.58 1.71
N VAL A 734 4.76 12.88 0.59
CA VAL A 734 5.96 12.96 -0.23
C VAL A 734 5.50 13.18 -1.66
N ASN A 735 5.86 14.30 -2.27
CA ASN A 735 5.43 14.67 -3.61
C ASN A 735 3.90 14.62 -3.84
N ASP A 736 3.11 15.24 -2.95
CA ASP A 736 1.63 15.21 -2.91
C ASP A 736 1.00 13.85 -2.53
N GLN A 737 1.79 12.80 -2.33
CA GLN A 737 1.29 11.46 -2.07
C GLN A 737 1.44 11.07 -0.59
N ALA A 738 0.40 10.49 0.01
CA ALA A 738 0.46 9.91 1.34
C ALA A 738 1.44 8.72 1.35
N GLU A 739 2.39 8.74 2.28
CA GLU A 739 3.46 7.75 2.36
C GLU A 739 3.66 7.28 3.81
N GLY A 740 3.94 5.98 3.97
CA GLY A 740 4.24 5.36 5.26
C GLY A 740 3.03 5.23 6.18
N GLN A 741 3.27 5.26 7.49
CA GLN A 741 2.23 5.04 8.49
C GLN A 741 1.42 6.32 8.78
N TRP A 742 0.09 6.16 8.74
CA TRP A 742 -0.91 7.17 9.09
C TRP A 742 -1.71 6.72 10.31
N LEU A 743 -1.98 7.64 11.23
CA LEU A 743 -2.73 7.42 12.46
C LEU A 743 -3.98 8.28 12.47
N TYR A 744 -5.11 7.73 12.91
CA TYR A 744 -6.40 8.41 12.97
C TYR A 744 -7.03 8.25 14.34
N TYR A 745 -7.60 9.34 14.86
CA TYR A 745 -8.10 9.44 16.23
C TYR A 745 -9.56 9.90 16.23
N ASN A 746 -10.38 9.28 17.08
CA ASN A 746 -11.77 9.68 17.26
C ASN A 746 -11.86 11.03 18.01
N PRO A 747 -13.04 11.70 18.05
CA PRO A 747 -13.22 12.97 18.77
C PRO A 747 -13.02 12.90 20.30
N LEU A 748 -12.88 11.70 20.86
CA LEU A 748 -12.54 11.49 22.27
C LEU A 748 -11.02 11.45 22.50
N GLY A 749 -10.22 11.31 21.43
CA GLY A 749 -8.76 11.25 21.45
C GLY A 749 -8.18 9.84 21.41
N ASP A 750 -9.00 8.81 21.21
CA ASP A 750 -8.50 7.43 21.09
C ASP A 750 -8.00 7.14 19.68
N LEU A 751 -6.90 6.41 19.58
CA LEU A 751 -6.46 5.83 18.31
C LEU A 751 -7.54 4.86 17.80
N SER A 752 -8.12 5.19 16.65
CA SER A 752 -9.19 4.44 16.00
C SER A 752 -8.67 3.57 14.86
N THR A 753 -7.69 4.06 14.10
CA THR A 753 -7.12 3.36 12.94
C THR A 753 -5.64 3.68 12.80
N SER A 754 -4.86 2.68 12.39
CA SER A 754 -3.55 2.86 11.77
C SER A 754 -3.57 2.28 10.36
N ALA A 755 -2.99 2.98 9.40
CA ALA A 755 -2.95 2.55 8.00
C ALA A 755 -1.56 2.80 7.43
N TYR A 756 -1.16 1.98 6.47
CA TYR A 756 0.09 2.19 5.73
C TYR A 756 -0.23 2.51 4.28
N TYR A 757 0.36 3.59 3.78
CA TYR A 757 0.20 4.09 2.42
C TYR A 757 1.52 3.98 1.67
N TYR A 758 1.41 3.67 0.38
CA TYR A 758 2.52 3.69 -0.57
C TYR A 758 2.02 4.39 -1.83
N ASN A 759 2.51 5.61 -2.09
CA ASN A 759 2.03 6.47 -3.18
C ASN A 759 0.49 6.62 -3.20
N ASP A 760 -0.12 7.04 -2.07
CA ASP A 760 -1.58 7.17 -1.86
C ASP A 760 -2.40 5.88 -1.78
N ASP A 761 -1.87 4.76 -2.26
CA ASP A 761 -2.57 3.48 -2.16
C ASP A 761 -2.38 2.86 -0.78
N LEU A 762 -3.47 2.37 -0.18
CA LEU A 762 -3.37 1.47 0.97
C LEU A 762 -2.52 0.24 0.57
N HIS A 763 -1.45 0.01 1.33
CA HIS A 763 -0.52 -1.09 1.10
C HIS A 763 -0.08 -1.69 2.43
N GLY A 764 -0.04 -3.03 2.51
CA GLY A 764 0.25 -3.71 3.77
C GLY A 764 -0.93 -3.65 4.74
N ILE A 765 -0.66 -3.47 6.03
CA ILE A 765 -1.66 -3.64 7.10
C ILE A 765 -2.35 -2.31 7.43
N LYS A 766 -3.68 -2.32 7.41
CA LYS A 766 -4.56 -1.37 8.09
C LYS A 766 -5.15 -2.04 9.33
N THR A 767 -5.01 -1.42 10.49
CA THR A 767 -5.56 -1.92 11.76
C THR A 767 -6.62 -0.95 12.28
N ASP A 768 -7.82 -1.46 12.54
CA ASP A 768 -8.85 -0.75 13.28
C ASP A 768 -8.84 -1.20 14.73
N TYR A 769 -9.05 -0.27 15.67
CA TYR A 769 -8.88 -0.51 17.10
C TYR A 769 -10.19 -0.33 17.87
N TRP A 770 -10.40 -1.23 18.83
CA TRP A 770 -11.33 -0.97 19.93
C TRP A 770 -10.83 0.20 20.79
N PRO A 771 -11.71 0.92 21.50
CA PRO A 771 -11.29 1.99 22.41
C PRO A 771 -10.36 1.54 23.56
N ASN A 772 -10.28 0.24 23.85
CA ASN A 772 -9.29 -0.32 24.77
C ASN A 772 -7.89 -0.52 24.13
N LYS A 773 -7.67 0.00 22.92
CA LYS A 773 -6.43 -0.07 22.11
C LYS A 773 -6.06 -1.47 21.61
N LYS A 774 -6.95 -2.46 21.76
CA LYS A 774 -6.78 -3.77 21.13
C LYS A 774 -7.23 -3.71 19.67
N PRO A 775 -6.60 -4.48 18.77
CA PRO A 775 -7.07 -4.56 17.39
C PRO A 775 -8.51 -5.10 17.39
N GLU A 776 -9.39 -4.46 16.63
CA GLU A 776 -10.69 -4.97 16.23
C GLU A 776 -10.56 -5.77 14.93
N SER A 777 -9.80 -5.24 13.98
CA SER A 777 -9.52 -5.93 12.73
C SER A 777 -8.17 -5.52 12.13
N GLU A 778 -7.58 -6.43 11.36
CA GLU A 778 -6.45 -6.15 10.48
C GLU A 778 -6.88 -6.46 9.05
N THR A 779 -6.76 -5.49 8.15
CA THR A 779 -6.97 -5.68 6.71
C THR A 779 -5.65 -5.53 5.98
N ILE A 780 -5.25 -6.56 5.24
CA ILE A 780 -4.03 -6.57 4.44
C ILE A 780 -4.40 -6.16 3.02
N TYR A 781 -3.91 -4.99 2.61
CA TYR A 781 -4.06 -4.40 1.29
C TYR A 781 -2.85 -4.69 0.41
N GLN A 782 -3.10 -4.84 -0.89
CA GLN A 782 -2.05 -4.91 -1.90
C GLN A 782 -2.39 -3.90 -3.02
N TYR A 783 -1.90 -2.67 -2.91
CA TYR A 783 -2.22 -1.59 -3.86
C TYR A 783 -3.74 -1.35 -3.94
N GLY A 784 -4.35 -1.03 -2.80
CA GLY A 784 -5.76 -0.61 -2.70
C GLY A 784 -6.81 -1.73 -2.60
N TRP A 785 -6.51 -2.99 -2.92
CA TRP A 785 -7.49 -4.09 -2.79
C TRP A 785 -7.19 -5.04 -1.63
N ILE A 786 -8.25 -5.65 -1.07
CA ILE A 786 -8.18 -6.50 0.11
C ILE A 786 -7.70 -7.88 -0.27
N LYS A 787 -6.56 -8.29 0.28
CA LYS A 787 -6.02 -9.64 0.14
C LYS A 787 -6.47 -10.55 1.28
N THR A 788 -6.39 -10.05 2.51
CA THR A 788 -6.77 -10.79 3.71
C THR A 788 -7.45 -9.85 4.71
N TYR A 789 -8.49 -10.33 5.37
CA TYR A 789 -9.13 -9.68 6.51
C TYR A 789 -9.05 -10.57 7.74
N ARG A 790 -8.66 -10.01 8.88
CA ARG A 790 -8.59 -10.69 10.18
C ARG A 790 -9.41 -9.93 11.19
N GLN A 791 -10.21 -10.65 11.97
CA GLN A 791 -11.08 -10.08 12.99
C GLN A 791 -10.66 -10.57 14.37
N PHE A 792 -10.70 -9.68 15.35
CA PHE A 792 -10.30 -9.95 16.72
C PHE A 792 -11.45 -9.68 17.70
N ASP A 793 -11.47 -10.40 18.82
CA ASP A 793 -12.37 -10.11 19.93
C ASP A 793 -11.91 -8.90 20.76
N SER A 794 -12.69 -8.52 21.76
CA SER A 794 -12.37 -7.41 22.67
C SER A 794 -11.08 -7.59 23.49
N ASN A 795 -10.56 -8.82 23.60
CA ASN A 795 -9.32 -9.13 24.30
C ASN A 795 -8.11 -9.13 23.35
N GLY A 796 -8.33 -8.99 22.03
CA GLY A 796 -7.31 -9.04 20.99
C GLY A 796 -7.01 -10.45 20.49
N ASN A 797 -7.87 -11.44 20.74
CA ASN A 797 -7.71 -12.79 20.19
C ASN A 797 -8.29 -12.85 18.77
N LEU A 798 -7.55 -13.45 17.84
CA LEU A 798 -8.03 -13.69 16.48
C LEU A 798 -9.23 -14.66 16.49
N ILE A 799 -10.38 -14.24 15.97
CA ILE A 799 -11.61 -15.05 15.91
C ILE A 799 -12.04 -15.42 14.50
N HIS A 800 -11.55 -14.72 13.46
CA HIS A 800 -11.94 -14.99 12.08
C HIS A 800 -10.91 -14.48 11.07
N THR A 801 -10.74 -15.21 9.95
CA THR A 801 -9.87 -14.82 8.83
C THR A 801 -10.58 -15.07 7.50
N VAL A 802 -10.46 -14.13 6.58
CA VAL A 802 -10.93 -14.24 5.19
C VAL A 802 -9.77 -13.98 4.25
N ASP A 803 -9.48 -14.93 3.37
CA ASP A 803 -8.48 -14.77 2.30
C ASP A 803 -9.17 -14.62 0.94
N LEU A 804 -9.02 -13.45 0.32
CA LEU A 804 -9.60 -13.09 -0.97
C LEU A 804 -8.57 -13.29 -2.08
N LYS A 805 -8.15 -14.55 -2.25
CA LYS A 805 -7.15 -14.93 -3.26
C LYS A 805 -7.56 -14.43 -4.64
N LYS A 806 -6.60 -13.90 -5.41
CA LYS A 806 -6.85 -13.33 -6.75
C LYS A 806 -7.90 -12.21 -6.76
N GLY A 807 -8.09 -11.51 -5.64
CA GLY A 807 -9.03 -10.40 -5.51
C GLY A 807 -10.50 -10.82 -5.54
N SER A 808 -10.82 -12.08 -5.29
CA SER A 808 -12.21 -12.57 -5.28
C SER A 808 -12.47 -13.59 -4.17
N GLY A 809 -13.69 -13.67 -3.67
CA GLY A 809 -14.09 -14.64 -2.65
C GLY A 809 -15.36 -14.25 -1.90
N ARG A 810 -15.75 -15.10 -0.93
CA ARG A 810 -16.84 -14.79 0.00
C ARG A 810 -16.25 -14.03 1.19
N PHE A 811 -16.70 -12.80 1.39
CA PHE A 811 -16.33 -12.00 2.54
C PHE A 811 -17.31 -12.27 3.70
N THR A 812 -16.79 -12.51 4.90
CA THR A 812 -17.62 -12.74 6.09
C THR A 812 -16.98 -12.14 7.34
N THR A 813 -17.80 -11.72 8.30
CA THR A 813 -17.37 -11.37 9.67
C THR A 813 -18.21 -12.12 10.69
N LYS A 814 -17.77 -12.15 11.95
CA LYS A 814 -18.36 -12.93 13.03
C LYS A 814 -18.76 -12.08 14.23
N HIS A 815 -19.83 -12.47 14.91
CA HIS A 815 -20.08 -12.07 16.30
C HIS A 815 -19.17 -12.85 17.25
N PHE A 816 -19.04 -12.38 18.49
CA PHE A 816 -18.24 -13.07 19.52
C PHE A 816 -18.75 -14.46 19.89
N ASN A 817 -20.01 -14.78 19.58
CA ASN A 817 -20.58 -16.12 19.73
C ASN A 817 -20.32 -17.05 18.51
N GLY A 818 -19.61 -16.58 17.48
CA GLY A 818 -19.28 -17.33 16.26
C GLY A 818 -20.33 -17.29 15.15
N ALA A 819 -21.51 -16.69 15.40
CA ALA A 819 -22.51 -16.44 14.35
C ALA A 819 -21.99 -15.46 13.30
N ILE A 820 -22.49 -15.54 12.07
CA ILE A 820 -22.13 -14.59 11.01
C ILE A 820 -22.72 -13.22 11.36
N ARG A 821 -21.87 -12.18 11.40
CA ARG A 821 -22.29 -10.78 11.58
C ARG A 821 -22.51 -10.09 10.24
N ALA A 822 -21.66 -10.36 9.26
CA ALA A 822 -21.82 -9.81 7.93
C ALA A 822 -21.36 -10.80 6.85
N GLU A 823 -21.96 -10.75 5.66
CA GLU A 823 -21.53 -11.51 4.50
C GLU A 823 -21.75 -10.77 3.18
N ALA A 824 -20.80 -10.93 2.25
CA ALA A 824 -20.85 -10.37 0.90
C ALA A 824 -20.05 -11.24 -0.09
N THR A 825 -20.22 -10.98 -1.38
CA THR A 825 -19.34 -11.51 -2.43
C THR A 825 -18.38 -10.42 -2.86
N TYR A 826 -17.10 -10.76 -2.97
CA TYR A 826 -16.04 -9.89 -3.46
C TYR A 826 -15.56 -10.45 -4.80
N VAL A 827 -15.58 -9.64 -5.85
CA VAL A 827 -15.25 -10.02 -7.22
C VAL A 827 -14.32 -8.97 -7.81
N ASN A 828 -13.14 -9.40 -8.23
CA ASN A 828 -12.13 -8.57 -8.87
C ASN A 828 -11.86 -7.24 -8.13
N GLY A 829 -11.66 -7.31 -6.82
CA GLY A 829 -11.32 -6.14 -6.00
C GLY A 829 -12.52 -5.32 -5.52
N ASN A 830 -13.76 -5.74 -5.83
CA ASN A 830 -14.97 -4.98 -5.52
C ASN A 830 -16.04 -5.86 -4.88
N PHE A 831 -16.85 -5.32 -3.96
CA PHE A 831 -18.07 -6.00 -3.52
C PHE A 831 -19.09 -6.06 -4.67
N ASP A 832 -19.79 -7.18 -4.80
CA ASP A 832 -20.80 -7.41 -5.83
C ASP A 832 -21.95 -8.28 -5.31
N GLY A 833 -23.18 -7.92 -5.64
CA GLY A 833 -24.40 -8.56 -5.15
C GLY A 833 -24.79 -8.12 -3.73
N PRO A 834 -25.59 -8.92 -3.00
CA PRO A 834 -26.10 -8.54 -1.69
C PRO A 834 -24.99 -8.52 -0.62
N TYR A 835 -24.94 -7.44 0.16
CA TYR A 835 -24.19 -7.33 1.40
C TYR A 835 -25.16 -7.32 2.58
N LYS A 836 -25.12 -8.36 3.40
CA LYS A 836 -26.04 -8.55 4.53
C LYS A 836 -25.31 -8.45 5.86
N PHE A 837 -25.97 -7.83 6.83
CA PHE A 837 -25.60 -7.78 8.24
C PHE A 837 -26.67 -8.47 9.07
N TYR A 838 -26.25 -9.18 10.10
CA TYR A 838 -27.12 -9.96 10.97
C TYR A 838 -26.87 -9.59 12.44
N TYR A 839 -27.89 -9.79 13.26
CA TYR A 839 -27.75 -9.83 14.71
C TYR A 839 -27.13 -11.15 15.18
N PHE A 840 -26.71 -11.19 16.45
CA PHE A 840 -26.03 -12.35 17.05
C PHE A 840 -26.86 -13.65 17.05
N ASP A 841 -28.18 -13.54 16.87
CA ASP A 841 -29.13 -14.66 16.76
C ASP A 841 -29.39 -15.10 15.31
N GLY A 842 -28.78 -14.43 14.32
CA GLY A 842 -28.92 -14.69 12.89
C GLY A 842 -30.09 -13.94 12.22
N SER A 843 -30.86 -13.13 12.96
CA SER A 843 -31.89 -12.27 12.35
C SER A 843 -31.27 -11.14 11.53
N LEU A 844 -31.91 -10.74 10.43
CA LEU A 844 -31.37 -9.74 9.51
C LEU A 844 -31.40 -8.34 10.14
N GLU A 845 -30.24 -7.68 10.17
CA GLU A 845 -30.08 -6.30 10.64
C GLU A 845 -30.10 -5.31 9.48
N THR A 846 -29.33 -5.57 8.43
CA THR A 846 -29.26 -4.69 7.25
C THR A 846 -29.02 -5.52 5.99
N ILE A 847 -29.63 -5.10 4.89
CA ILE A 847 -29.30 -5.60 3.54
C ILE A 847 -29.08 -4.43 2.60
N MET A 848 -27.97 -4.50 1.88
CA MET A 848 -27.59 -3.59 0.81
C MET A 848 -27.20 -4.41 -0.41
N TYR A 849 -27.08 -3.76 -1.57
CA TYR A 849 -26.70 -4.40 -2.81
C TYR A 849 -25.57 -3.60 -3.44
N TYR A 850 -24.54 -4.31 -3.88
CA TYR A 850 -23.45 -3.76 -4.64
C TYR A 850 -23.56 -4.21 -6.08
N LYS A 851 -23.20 -3.33 -6.99
CA LYS A 851 -22.99 -3.63 -8.39
C LYS A 851 -21.68 -2.96 -8.78
N ALA A 852 -20.69 -3.76 -9.16
CA ALA A 852 -19.40 -3.21 -9.55
C ALA A 852 -18.82 -2.29 -8.44
N GLY A 853 -18.77 -2.75 -7.19
CA GLY A 853 -18.16 -2.00 -6.08
C GLY A 853 -18.96 -0.81 -5.55
N ALA A 854 -20.00 -0.35 -6.26
CA ALA A 854 -20.86 0.74 -5.82
C ALA A 854 -22.20 0.21 -5.30
N LEU A 855 -22.77 0.86 -4.28
CA LEU A 855 -24.11 0.55 -3.78
C LEU A 855 -25.15 0.82 -4.87
N ASP A 856 -25.98 -0.17 -5.19
CA ASP A 856 -26.99 -0.06 -6.24
C ASP A 856 -28.18 -0.97 -5.92
N SER A 857 -29.38 -0.39 -5.83
CA SER A 857 -30.68 -0.98 -5.44
C SER A 857 -31.16 -0.59 -4.03
N ILE A 858 -32.30 -1.18 -3.62
CA ILE A 858 -32.98 -0.87 -2.37
C ILE A 858 -32.18 -1.42 -1.19
N ALA A 859 -31.79 -0.53 -0.28
CA ALA A 859 -31.23 -0.86 1.02
C ALA A 859 -32.33 -0.83 2.08
N LYS A 860 -32.22 -1.75 3.05
CA LYS A 860 -33.12 -1.82 4.22
C LYS A 860 -32.34 -2.13 5.48
N SER A 861 -32.68 -1.46 6.56
CA SER A 861 -32.20 -1.76 7.91
C SER A 861 -33.38 -2.02 8.83
N TYR A 862 -33.17 -2.87 9.83
CA TYR A 862 -34.18 -3.36 10.74
C TYR A 862 -33.72 -3.15 12.18
N TYR A 863 -34.66 -2.85 13.07
CA TYR A 863 -34.46 -2.98 14.50
C TYR A 863 -34.36 -4.44 14.91
N TYR A 864 -33.68 -4.71 16.03
CA TYR A 864 -33.74 -6.02 16.68
C TYR A 864 -35.19 -6.39 17.00
N GLY A 865 -35.66 -7.50 16.43
CA GLY A 865 -37.08 -7.88 16.41
C GLY A 865 -37.76 -7.74 15.04
N GLY A 866 -37.06 -7.24 14.02
CA GLY A 866 -37.46 -7.32 12.60
C GLY A 866 -38.34 -6.18 12.08
N LYS A 867 -38.64 -5.16 12.88
CA LYS A 867 -39.32 -3.95 12.39
C LYS A 867 -38.36 -3.10 11.57
N ILE A 868 -38.82 -2.52 10.46
CA ILE A 868 -37.98 -1.68 9.60
C ILE A 868 -37.57 -0.42 10.36
N PHE A 869 -36.27 -0.12 10.34
CA PHE A 869 -35.68 1.13 10.83
C PHE A 869 -35.53 2.14 9.69
N SER A 870 -35.06 1.68 8.52
CA SER A 870 -34.88 2.54 7.35
C SER A 870 -35.04 1.77 6.05
N GLU A 871 -35.48 2.46 5.00
CA GLU A 871 -35.42 1.97 3.63
C GLU A 871 -35.23 3.12 2.64
N GLY A 872 -34.54 2.81 1.55
CA GLY A 872 -34.31 3.75 0.44
C GLY A 872 -33.50 3.10 -0.66
N ARG A 873 -33.32 3.82 -1.77
CA ARG A 873 -32.58 3.31 -2.92
C ARG A 873 -31.20 3.94 -2.96
N TYR A 874 -30.20 3.10 -3.22
CA TYR A 874 -28.92 3.55 -3.77
C TYR A 874 -28.93 3.39 -5.29
N LYS A 875 -28.27 4.32 -5.96
CA LYS A 875 -27.92 4.22 -7.37
C LYS A 875 -26.48 4.68 -7.46
N MET A 876 -25.60 3.84 -8.01
CA MET A 876 -24.22 4.24 -8.29
C MET A 876 -23.38 4.68 -7.07
N GLY A 877 -23.62 4.11 -5.89
CA GLY A 877 -22.94 4.49 -4.65
C GLY A 877 -23.67 5.56 -3.85
N GLU A 878 -24.56 6.31 -4.50
CA GLU A 878 -25.22 7.49 -3.94
C GLU A 878 -26.67 7.21 -3.58
N LYS A 879 -27.20 7.92 -2.57
CA LYS A 879 -28.63 7.86 -2.24
C LYS A 879 -29.46 8.45 -3.40
N ASP A 880 -30.55 7.77 -3.77
CA ASP A 880 -31.44 8.17 -4.86
C ASP A 880 -32.91 8.08 -4.42
N GLY A 881 -33.70 9.10 -4.78
CA GLY A 881 -35.12 9.15 -4.49
C GLY A 881 -35.45 9.33 -3.00
N THR A 882 -36.63 8.85 -2.60
CA THR A 882 -37.13 9.04 -1.24
C THR A 882 -36.56 8.00 -0.28
N TRP A 883 -35.95 8.47 0.79
CA TRP A 883 -35.49 7.69 1.94
C TRP A 883 -36.44 7.89 3.11
N LYS A 884 -36.78 6.81 3.80
CA LYS A 884 -37.67 6.82 4.97
C LYS A 884 -37.00 6.15 6.15
N TYR A 885 -37.20 6.74 7.31
CA TYR A 885 -36.75 6.24 8.60
C TYR A 885 -37.94 6.17 9.54
N TYR A 886 -37.95 5.16 10.39
CA TYR A 886 -39.10 4.81 11.23
C TYR A 886 -38.66 4.71 12.69
N TYR A 887 -39.56 5.07 13.59
CA TYR A 887 -39.47 4.73 15.01
C TYR A 887 -39.68 3.23 15.23
N ASP A 888 -39.36 2.74 16.43
CA ASP A 888 -39.53 1.33 16.80
C ASP A 888 -41.00 0.88 16.87
N ASP A 889 -41.95 1.82 16.93
CA ASP A 889 -43.38 1.57 16.81
C ASP A 889 -43.86 1.47 15.35
N GLY A 890 -43.02 1.84 14.38
CA GLY A 890 -43.29 1.81 12.93
C GLY A 890 -43.79 3.13 12.35
N LYS A 891 -43.98 4.19 13.16
CA LYS A 891 -44.28 5.53 12.63
C LYS A 891 -43.06 6.13 11.95
N THR A 892 -43.29 6.92 10.91
CA THR A 892 -42.21 7.66 10.23
C THR A 892 -41.57 8.67 11.19
N TYR A 893 -40.25 8.64 11.29
CA TYR A 893 -39.42 9.59 12.00
C TYR A 893 -38.86 10.66 11.05
N LEU A 894 -38.36 10.25 9.88
CA LEU A 894 -37.70 11.13 8.92
C LEU A 894 -37.98 10.70 7.49
N VAL A 895 -38.23 11.68 6.61
CA VAL A 895 -38.30 11.52 5.17
C VAL A 895 -37.28 12.46 4.52
N GLU A 896 -36.43 11.89 3.67
CA GLU A 896 -35.45 12.62 2.88
C GLU A 896 -35.70 12.35 1.39
N ASN A 897 -35.41 13.31 0.54
CA ASN A 897 -35.47 13.14 -0.91
C ASN A 897 -34.11 13.47 -1.49
N TYR A 898 -33.59 12.58 -2.32
CA TYR A 898 -32.29 12.71 -2.97
C TYR A 898 -32.45 12.74 -4.49
N ALA A 899 -31.64 13.56 -5.12
CA ALA A 899 -31.40 13.55 -6.56
C ALA A 899 -29.91 13.76 -6.79
N GLU A 900 -29.30 12.92 -7.63
CA GLU A 900 -27.86 13.03 -7.94
C GLU A 900 -26.97 12.89 -6.68
N GLY A 901 -27.38 12.08 -5.71
CA GLY A 901 -26.67 11.85 -4.44
C GLY A 901 -26.83 12.94 -3.38
N GLU A 902 -27.31 14.11 -3.79
CA GLU A 902 -27.55 15.25 -2.92
C GLU A 902 -29.00 15.31 -2.45
N ILE A 903 -29.23 15.84 -1.25
CA ILE A 903 -30.60 16.09 -0.78
C ILE A 903 -31.24 17.15 -1.71
N ASN A 904 -32.39 16.84 -2.26
CA ASN A 904 -33.13 17.74 -3.16
C ASN A 904 -34.64 17.65 -2.91
N GLY A 905 -35.27 18.81 -2.70
CA GLY A 905 -36.66 18.90 -2.26
C GLY A 905 -36.78 18.98 -0.74
N LYS A 906 -37.82 18.37 -0.16
CA LYS A 906 -38.11 18.51 1.28
C LYS A 906 -37.47 17.41 2.11
N LYS A 907 -36.84 17.81 3.22
CA LYS A 907 -36.46 16.97 4.35
C LYS A 907 -37.44 17.20 5.50
N ILE A 908 -38.09 16.14 5.96
CA ILE A 908 -39.23 16.22 6.87
C ILE A 908 -38.99 15.34 8.09
N TYR A 909 -39.00 15.94 9.28
CA TYR A 909 -38.93 15.25 10.56
C TYR A 909 -40.31 15.20 11.22
N TYR A 910 -40.61 14.11 11.91
CA TYR A 910 -41.82 13.90 12.69
C TYR A 910 -41.47 13.59 14.13
N HIS A 911 -42.30 14.04 15.07
CA HIS A 911 -42.26 13.66 16.48
C HIS A 911 -42.72 12.19 16.68
N GLU A 912 -42.39 11.56 17.82
CA GLU A 912 -42.86 10.19 18.16
C GLU A 912 -44.40 10.06 18.16
N ASN A 913 -45.12 11.18 18.35
CA ASN A 913 -46.58 11.22 18.28
C ASN A 913 -47.14 11.32 16.83
N GLY A 914 -46.27 11.37 15.82
CA GLY A 914 -46.62 11.45 14.40
C GLY A 914 -46.90 12.86 13.86
N LYS A 915 -46.85 13.90 14.71
CA LYS A 915 -46.97 15.30 14.25
C LYS A 915 -45.67 15.77 13.60
N LEU A 916 -45.78 16.72 12.68
CA LEU A 916 -44.64 17.35 12.02
C LEU A 916 -43.73 18.03 13.06
N GLU A 917 -42.44 17.72 13.04
CA GLU A 917 -41.41 18.38 13.86
C GLU A 917 -40.73 19.48 13.06
N SER A 918 -40.26 19.18 11.85
CA SER A 918 -39.71 20.19 10.97
C SER A 918 -39.80 19.82 9.51
N GLU A 919 -39.85 20.85 8.66
CA GLU A 919 -39.78 20.74 7.22
C GLU A 919 -38.73 21.72 6.72
N ILE A 920 -37.79 21.24 5.92
CA ILE A 920 -36.66 22.01 5.39
C ILE A 920 -36.59 21.77 3.89
N SER A 921 -36.46 22.84 3.11
CA SER A 921 -36.29 22.75 1.65
C SER A 921 -34.80 22.77 1.30
N TYR A 922 -34.43 21.91 0.37
CA TYR A 922 -33.08 21.76 -0.17
C TYR A 922 -33.09 21.86 -1.68
N GLU A 923 -32.07 22.48 -2.24
CA GLU A 923 -31.78 22.50 -3.66
C GLU A 923 -30.30 22.16 -3.87
N ASN A 924 -30.02 21.07 -4.59
CA ASN A 924 -28.66 20.56 -4.85
C ASN A 924 -27.80 20.42 -3.58
N GLY A 925 -28.35 19.79 -2.53
CA GLY A 925 -27.65 19.50 -1.28
C GLY A 925 -27.66 20.65 -0.27
N LYS A 926 -28.00 21.87 -0.68
CA LYS A 926 -27.98 23.05 0.18
C LYS A 926 -29.38 23.45 0.62
N ARG A 927 -29.53 23.93 1.87
CA ARG A 927 -30.79 24.49 2.36
C ARG A 927 -31.12 25.76 1.58
N GLU A 928 -32.30 25.77 0.96
CA GLU A 928 -32.77 26.88 0.13
C GLU A 928 -34.26 27.14 0.45
N GLY A 929 -34.61 28.40 0.68
CA GLY A 929 -35.98 28.79 1.05
C GLY A 929 -36.27 28.59 2.54
N VAL A 930 -37.43 28.05 2.89
CA VAL A 930 -37.98 28.16 4.25
C VAL A 930 -37.91 26.84 5.02
N LEU A 931 -37.32 26.89 6.21
CA LEU A 931 -37.42 25.90 7.28
C LEU A 931 -38.54 26.28 8.25
N ARG A 932 -39.38 25.31 8.63
CA ARG A 932 -40.37 25.46 9.71
C ARG A 932 -40.09 24.45 10.80
N LYS A 933 -40.05 24.90 12.06
CA LYS A 933 -39.84 24.05 13.25
C LYS A 933 -41.08 24.13 14.14
N TYR A 934 -41.57 22.98 14.59
CA TYR A 934 -42.79 22.83 15.38
C TYR A 934 -42.51 22.07 16.67
N ASN A 935 -43.24 22.40 17.73
CA ASN A 935 -43.17 21.69 18.99
C ASN A 935 -43.99 20.38 18.93
N PRO A 936 -43.85 19.46 19.91
CA PRO A 936 -44.63 18.23 19.96
C PRO A 936 -46.16 18.41 19.96
N ASN A 937 -46.67 19.59 20.34
CA ASN A 937 -48.10 19.91 20.28
C ASN A 937 -48.56 20.31 18.87
N GLY A 938 -47.64 20.56 17.93
CA GLY A 938 -47.89 20.98 16.55
C GLY A 938 -47.93 22.50 16.37
N MET A 939 -47.47 23.29 17.36
CA MET A 939 -47.40 24.74 17.28
C MET A 939 -46.07 25.18 16.66
N LEU A 940 -46.10 26.21 15.80
CA LEU A 940 -44.90 26.75 15.15
C LEU A 940 -43.98 27.40 16.20
N ILE A 941 -42.74 26.90 16.30
CA ILE A 941 -41.70 27.48 17.15
C ILE A 941 -41.09 28.68 16.45
N TYR A 942 -40.56 28.48 15.25
CA TYR A 942 -40.01 29.52 14.40
C TYR A 942 -40.02 29.08 12.93
N GLN A 943 -39.91 30.06 12.05
CA GLN A 943 -39.62 29.91 10.63
C GLN A 943 -38.26 30.54 10.33
N MET A 944 -37.40 29.85 9.59
CA MET A 944 -36.07 30.34 9.20
C MET A 944 -35.95 30.30 7.68
N ARG A 945 -35.45 31.36 7.06
CA ARG A 945 -35.15 31.43 5.64
C ARG A 945 -33.66 31.21 5.41
N TYR A 946 -33.34 30.32 4.48
CA TYR A 946 -32.00 29.98 4.04
C TYR A 946 -31.82 30.40 2.58
N GLU A 947 -30.62 30.87 2.26
CA GLU A 947 -30.13 31.10 0.90
C GLU A 947 -28.73 30.45 0.84
N ASP A 948 -28.53 29.48 -0.06
CA ASP A 948 -27.26 28.77 -0.24
C ASP A 948 -26.68 28.25 1.11
N ASP A 949 -27.50 27.52 1.88
CA ASP A 949 -27.19 26.99 3.21
C ASP A 949 -27.01 28.02 4.36
N LEU A 950 -27.00 29.31 4.05
CA LEU A 950 -26.82 30.37 5.03
C LEU A 950 -28.19 30.81 5.58
N PRO A 951 -28.41 30.83 6.92
CA PRO A 951 -29.64 31.37 7.49
C PRO A 951 -29.64 32.89 7.35
N VAL A 952 -30.52 33.45 6.51
CA VAL A 952 -30.52 34.89 6.19
C VAL A 952 -31.57 35.69 6.95
N ALA A 953 -32.64 35.04 7.42
CA ALA A 953 -33.67 35.67 8.23
C ALA A 953 -34.50 34.66 9.01
N TYR A 954 -35.18 35.10 10.06
CA TYR A 954 -36.18 34.30 10.76
C TYR A 954 -37.47 35.07 11.03
N SER A 955 -38.55 34.35 11.28
CA SER A 955 -39.86 34.87 11.67
C SER A 955 -40.55 33.90 12.62
N TYR A 956 -41.64 34.33 13.24
CA TYR A 956 -42.50 33.58 14.15
C TYR A 956 -43.90 34.21 14.15
N GLU A 957 -44.88 33.57 14.81
CA GLU A 957 -46.26 34.07 14.82
C GLU A 957 -46.47 35.23 15.80
N ASP A 958 -47.21 36.25 15.37
CA ASP A 958 -47.74 37.29 16.23
C ASP A 958 -48.95 36.80 17.04
N LYS A 959 -49.54 37.69 17.86
CA LYS A 959 -50.72 37.37 18.69
C LYS A 959 -51.96 36.94 17.90
N ASN A 960 -52.04 37.30 16.62
CA ASN A 960 -53.14 37.00 15.72
C ASN A 960 -52.88 35.75 14.86
N GLY A 961 -51.70 35.14 14.97
CA GLY A 961 -51.29 33.98 14.17
C GLY A 961 -50.72 34.30 12.81
N ASN A 962 -50.42 35.57 12.51
CA ASN A 962 -49.70 35.96 11.30
C ASN A 962 -48.19 35.94 11.56
N LEU A 963 -47.38 35.64 10.55
CA LEU A 963 -45.92 35.76 10.68
C LEU A 963 -45.53 37.22 10.84
N VAL A 964 -44.66 37.51 11.82
CA VAL A 964 -44.02 38.83 11.94
C VAL A 964 -43.10 39.08 10.73
N PRO A 965 -42.83 40.35 10.36
CA PRO A 965 -41.83 40.65 9.33
C PRO A 965 -40.50 39.96 9.62
N GLU A 966 -39.83 39.50 8.56
CA GLU A 966 -38.56 38.79 8.68
C GLU A 966 -37.51 39.61 9.44
N ILE A 967 -36.89 38.97 10.43
CA ILE A 967 -35.77 39.51 11.20
C ILE A 967 -34.49 38.99 10.56
N LEU A 968 -33.72 39.89 9.95
CA LEU A 968 -32.51 39.55 9.20
C LEU A 968 -31.39 39.01 10.11
N LEU A 969 -30.61 38.09 9.55
CA LEU A 969 -29.38 37.53 10.13
C LEU A 969 -28.20 37.88 9.20
N PRO A 970 -27.64 39.10 9.30
CA PRO A 970 -26.58 39.56 8.41
C PRO A 970 -25.37 38.62 8.43
N GLY A 971 -24.94 38.16 7.25
CA GLY A 971 -23.82 37.22 7.12
C GLY A 971 -24.08 35.87 7.83
N GLY A 972 -25.34 35.49 8.03
CA GLY A 972 -25.70 34.28 8.75
C GLY A 972 -25.51 34.38 10.26
N SER A 973 -25.41 35.57 10.82
CA SER A 973 -25.12 35.78 12.24
C SER A 973 -26.22 36.55 12.96
N GLY A 974 -26.53 36.15 14.19
CA GLY A 974 -27.49 36.86 15.04
C GLY A 974 -28.09 36.00 16.14
N LYS A 975 -28.71 36.67 17.11
CA LYS A 975 -29.47 36.05 18.21
C LYS A 975 -30.93 35.91 17.83
N ILE A 976 -31.43 34.69 17.90
CA ILE A 976 -32.77 34.29 17.55
C ILE A 976 -33.59 34.27 18.83
N LYS A 977 -34.67 35.05 18.85
CA LYS A 977 -35.66 35.07 19.92
C LYS A 977 -37.05 35.04 19.29
N ALA A 978 -37.69 33.90 19.35
CA ALA A 978 -39.03 33.68 18.80
C ALA A 978 -40.05 33.54 19.93
N MET A 979 -41.31 33.89 19.63
CA MET A 979 -42.42 33.88 20.59
C MET A 979 -43.60 33.08 20.05
N TYR A 980 -44.39 32.51 20.96
CA TYR A 980 -45.72 31.99 20.64
C TYR A 980 -46.78 33.10 20.67
N ARG A 981 -47.96 32.81 20.11
CA ARG A 981 -49.13 33.73 20.08
C ARG A 981 -49.53 34.29 21.45
N ASN A 982 -49.32 33.51 22.51
CA ASN A 982 -49.63 33.92 23.89
C ASN A 982 -48.54 34.81 24.54
N GLY A 983 -47.47 35.13 23.82
CA GLY A 983 -46.37 35.98 24.30
C GLY A 983 -45.29 35.25 25.11
N SER A 984 -45.40 33.94 25.32
CA SER A 984 -44.29 33.14 25.86
C SER A 984 -43.19 32.95 24.80
N LYS A 985 -41.94 32.71 25.24
CA LYS A 985 -40.84 32.38 24.33
C LYS A 985 -41.11 31.03 23.66
N SER A 986 -40.77 30.91 22.38
CA SER A 986 -40.74 29.63 21.66
C SER A 986 -39.31 29.15 21.40
N ALA A 987 -38.36 30.05 21.14
CA ALA A 987 -36.96 29.70 20.88
C ALA A 987 -35.98 30.79 21.36
N GLU A 988 -34.79 30.37 21.81
CA GLU A 988 -33.65 31.23 22.13
C GLU A 988 -32.33 30.53 21.76
N PHE A 989 -31.65 31.01 20.71
CA PHE A 989 -30.34 30.51 20.26
C PHE A 989 -29.58 31.55 19.43
N GLU A 990 -28.35 31.25 19.01
CA GLU A 990 -27.49 32.15 18.25
C GLU A 990 -26.81 31.44 17.09
N TYR A 991 -26.74 32.11 15.94
CA TYR A 991 -25.91 31.73 14.81
C TYR A 991 -24.69 32.65 14.71
N VAL A 992 -23.53 32.07 14.38
CA VAL A 992 -22.31 32.77 13.98
C VAL A 992 -21.86 32.18 12.64
N GLU A 993 -21.90 32.98 11.58
CA GLU A 993 -21.65 32.54 10.19
C GLU A 993 -22.41 31.28 9.78
N GLY A 994 -23.69 31.20 10.14
CA GLY A 994 -24.56 30.07 9.81
C GLY A 994 -24.31 28.81 10.63
N LYS A 995 -23.42 28.86 11.64
CA LYS A 995 -23.17 27.78 12.60
C LYS A 995 -23.81 28.12 13.95
N LEU A 996 -24.57 27.20 14.53
CA LEU A 996 -25.16 27.34 15.87
C LEU A 996 -24.05 27.47 16.91
N ASN A 997 -24.18 28.44 17.80
CA ASN A 997 -23.17 28.71 18.82
C ASN A 997 -23.81 29.18 20.13
N GLY A 998 -23.29 28.69 21.25
CA GLY A 998 -23.81 28.99 22.58
C GLY A 998 -25.04 28.16 22.96
N LYS A 999 -25.91 28.72 23.79
CA LYS A 999 -27.10 28.00 24.29
C LYS A 999 -28.14 27.87 23.18
N HIS A 1000 -28.69 26.67 23.03
CA HIS A 1000 -29.81 26.41 22.13
C HIS A 1000 -30.99 25.88 22.95
N ILE A 1001 -32.05 26.69 23.04
CA ILE A 1001 -33.22 26.39 23.86
C ILE A 1001 -34.49 26.54 23.02
N LEU A 1002 -35.33 25.51 23.03
CA LEU A 1002 -36.68 25.52 22.47
C LEU A 1002 -37.68 25.36 23.63
N TYR A 1003 -38.86 25.96 23.51
CA TYR A 1003 -39.87 26.03 24.57
C TYR A 1003 -41.22 25.49 24.11
N TYR A 1004 -42.03 25.02 25.06
CA TYR A 1004 -43.47 24.82 24.90
C TYR A 1004 -44.23 26.15 25.05
N GLU A 1005 -45.48 26.19 24.60
CA GLU A 1005 -46.35 27.37 24.71
C GLU A 1005 -46.67 27.77 26.15
N ASN A 1006 -46.48 26.89 27.12
CA ASN A 1006 -46.58 27.21 28.55
C ASN A 1006 -45.31 27.89 29.12
N GLY A 1007 -44.28 28.10 28.29
CA GLY A 1007 -43.01 28.73 28.67
C GLY A 1007 -41.98 27.78 29.29
N SER A 1008 -42.30 26.50 29.49
CA SER A 1008 -41.33 25.49 29.93
C SER A 1008 -40.40 25.08 28.76
N PRO A 1009 -39.12 24.75 29.03
CA PRO A 1009 -38.22 24.29 27.99
C PRO A 1009 -38.66 22.92 27.47
N TYR A 1010 -38.66 22.78 26.14
CA TYR A 1010 -38.85 21.52 25.43
C TYR A 1010 -37.50 20.85 25.11
N PHE A 1011 -36.51 21.61 24.64
CA PHE A 1011 -35.18 21.12 24.30
C PHE A 1011 -34.10 22.11 24.76
N GLN A 1012 -32.97 21.61 25.23
CA GLN A 1012 -31.82 22.40 25.67
C GLN A 1012 -30.51 21.73 25.30
N SER A 1013 -29.59 22.47 24.69
CA SER A 1013 -28.21 22.05 24.42
C SER A 1013 -27.24 23.24 24.48
N THR A 1014 -25.94 22.96 24.42
CA THR A 1014 -24.90 23.96 24.19
C THR A 1014 -24.12 23.59 22.94
N GLU A 1015 -24.08 24.50 21.98
CA GLU A 1015 -23.45 24.31 20.68
C GLU A 1015 -22.14 25.09 20.59
N THR A 1016 -21.15 24.55 19.92
CA THR A 1016 -19.90 25.22 19.55
C THR A 1016 -19.74 25.06 18.05
N PHE A 1017 -20.16 26.07 17.28
CA PHE A 1017 -20.13 26.07 15.81
C PHE A 1017 -20.74 24.82 15.14
N ASN A 1018 -21.99 24.51 15.50
CA ASN A 1018 -22.77 23.29 15.18
C ASN A 1018 -22.42 22.04 15.97
N ASN A 1019 -21.34 22.02 16.76
CA ASN A 1019 -20.99 20.85 17.55
C ASN A 1019 -21.60 20.92 18.96
N SER A 1020 -22.48 19.97 19.26
CA SER A 1020 -23.07 19.78 20.59
C SER A 1020 -22.01 19.38 21.60
N ASN A 1021 -22.00 20.09 22.73
CA ASN A 1021 -21.04 19.90 23.82
C ASN A 1021 -21.74 20.01 25.18
N GLY A 1022 -21.31 19.20 26.14
CA GLY A 1022 -21.90 19.17 27.48
C GLY A 1022 -23.20 18.38 27.51
N ILE A 1023 -24.14 18.78 28.37
CA ILE A 1023 -25.38 18.03 28.58
C ILE A 1023 -26.50 18.61 27.72
N SER A 1024 -27.13 17.77 26.92
CA SER A 1024 -28.37 18.07 26.19
C SER A 1024 -29.55 17.35 26.83
N ARG A 1025 -30.72 18.00 26.83
CA ARG A 1025 -31.95 17.53 27.47
C ARG A 1025 -33.16 17.80 26.58
N GLU A 1026 -34.10 16.86 26.61
CA GLU A 1026 -35.46 17.05 26.10
C GLU A 1026 -36.47 16.81 27.22
N PHE A 1027 -37.60 17.51 27.20
CA PHE A 1027 -38.63 17.48 28.23
C PHE A 1027 -40.03 17.26 27.62
N TYR A 1028 -40.90 16.60 28.37
CA TYR A 1028 -42.32 16.47 28.06
C TYR A 1028 -43.10 17.77 28.34
N PRO A 1029 -44.32 17.95 27.78
CA PRO A 1029 -45.13 19.15 28.01
C PRO A 1029 -45.46 19.41 29.50
N ASN A 1030 -45.46 18.36 30.31
CA ASN A 1030 -45.67 18.41 31.77
C ASN A 1030 -44.41 18.82 32.57
N GLY A 1031 -43.29 19.12 31.89
CA GLY A 1031 -42.02 19.53 32.49
C GLY A 1031 -41.13 18.40 32.99
N LYS A 1032 -41.57 17.14 32.89
CA LYS A 1032 -40.72 15.97 33.23
C LYS A 1032 -39.68 15.75 32.13
N LEU A 1033 -38.51 15.26 32.52
CA LEU A 1033 -37.42 14.95 31.61
C LEU A 1033 -37.83 13.81 30.68
N ALA A 1034 -37.63 13.98 29.37
CA ALA A 1034 -37.82 12.94 28.36
C ALA A 1034 -36.52 12.18 28.11
N TRP A 1035 -35.39 12.89 27.94
CA TRP A 1035 -34.07 12.28 27.96
C TRP A 1035 -32.98 13.28 28.35
N GLU A 1036 -31.85 12.75 28.84
CA GLU A 1036 -30.61 13.49 29.09
C GLU A 1036 -29.42 12.70 28.54
N ARG A 1037 -28.53 13.38 27.82
CA ARG A 1037 -27.31 12.82 27.23
C ARG A 1037 -26.16 13.82 27.32
N ALA A 1038 -24.95 13.33 27.57
CA ALA A 1038 -23.75 14.14 27.47
C ALA A 1038 -23.10 13.96 26.09
N TYR A 1039 -22.60 15.06 25.55
CA TYR A 1039 -21.99 15.19 24.23
C TYR A 1039 -20.58 15.79 24.34
N LYS A 1040 -19.67 15.32 23.49
CA LYS A 1040 -18.38 15.94 23.22
C LYS A 1040 -18.17 15.93 21.71
N ASN A 1041 -18.07 17.12 21.10
CA ASN A 1041 -17.98 17.28 19.64
C ASN A 1041 -19.03 16.47 18.87
N ASP A 1042 -20.32 16.64 19.20
CA ASP A 1042 -21.47 15.89 18.64
C ASP A 1042 -21.61 14.43 19.06
N ASN A 1043 -20.59 13.85 19.68
CA ASN A 1043 -20.60 12.43 20.00
C ASN A 1043 -21.07 12.20 21.43
N THR A 1044 -22.04 11.31 21.61
CA THR A 1044 -22.57 10.94 22.92
C THR A 1044 -21.53 10.17 23.75
N LEU A 1045 -21.45 10.50 25.04
CA LEU A 1045 -20.49 9.93 25.97
C LEU A 1045 -21.09 9.78 27.36
N GLY A 1046 -20.89 8.60 27.97
CA GLY A 1046 -21.26 8.33 29.34
C GLY A 1046 -22.71 7.85 29.50
N PRO A 1047 -23.25 7.91 30.73
CA PRO A 1047 -24.58 7.39 31.01
C PRO A 1047 -25.68 8.24 30.35
N PHE A 1048 -26.74 7.57 29.90
CA PHE A 1048 -27.94 8.23 29.41
C PHE A 1048 -29.19 7.60 30.03
N THR A 1049 -30.25 8.39 30.13
CA THR A 1049 -31.59 7.90 30.51
C THR A 1049 -32.64 8.53 29.61
N ILE A 1050 -33.58 7.71 29.15
CA ILE A 1050 -34.80 8.07 28.44
C ILE A 1050 -35.97 7.68 29.35
N TYR A 1051 -36.97 8.53 29.47
CA TYR A 1051 -38.14 8.36 30.33
C TYR A 1051 -39.40 8.19 29.49
N HIS A 1052 -40.46 7.68 30.10
CA HIS A 1052 -41.84 7.78 29.61
C HIS A 1052 -42.45 9.11 30.08
N GLU A 1053 -43.54 9.56 29.46
CA GLU A 1053 -44.22 10.82 29.81
C GLU A 1053 -44.68 10.88 31.28
N ASN A 1054 -44.97 9.72 31.88
CA ASN A 1054 -45.31 9.60 33.29
C ASN A 1054 -44.11 9.75 34.25
N GLY A 1055 -42.87 9.84 33.74
CA GLY A 1055 -41.63 9.99 34.49
C GLY A 1055 -40.96 8.68 34.90
N GLN A 1056 -41.53 7.53 34.56
CA GLN A 1056 -40.85 6.23 34.73
C GLN A 1056 -39.73 6.11 33.69
N LYS A 1057 -38.67 5.37 34.01
CA LYS A 1057 -37.60 5.09 33.04
C LYS A 1057 -38.18 4.31 31.87
N LYS A 1058 -37.78 4.64 30.64
CA LYS A 1058 -38.05 3.91 29.39
C LYS A 1058 -36.81 3.13 28.97
N THR A 1059 -35.64 3.78 28.99
CA THR A 1059 -34.35 3.16 28.68
C THR A 1059 -33.24 3.80 29.51
N GLN A 1060 -32.29 3.02 29.99
CA GLN A 1060 -31.10 3.53 30.67
C GLN A 1060 -29.88 2.72 30.28
N GLY A 1061 -28.74 3.39 30.06
CA GLY A 1061 -27.50 2.72 29.70
C GLY A 1061 -26.32 3.67 29.61
N THR A 1062 -25.28 3.24 28.88
CA THR A 1062 -24.07 4.02 28.63
C THR A 1062 -23.78 4.05 27.14
N GLN A 1063 -23.30 5.19 26.65
CA GLN A 1063 -22.79 5.36 25.30
C GLN A 1063 -21.32 5.78 25.34
N TYR A 1064 -20.59 5.46 24.27
CA TYR A 1064 -19.22 5.89 24.06
C TYR A 1064 -19.01 6.17 22.58
N ASN A 1065 -18.76 7.42 22.23
CA ASN A 1065 -18.55 7.84 20.85
C ASN A 1065 -19.73 7.40 19.95
N ASP A 1066 -20.96 7.71 20.38
CA ASP A 1066 -22.23 7.31 19.77
C ASP A 1066 -22.62 5.84 19.85
N MET A 1067 -21.70 4.98 20.26
CA MET A 1067 -21.94 3.55 20.35
C MET A 1067 -22.52 3.16 21.72
N MET A 1068 -23.56 2.34 21.73
CA MET A 1068 -24.06 1.68 22.93
C MET A 1068 -22.98 0.79 23.53
N HIS A 1069 -22.75 0.90 24.84
CA HIS A 1069 -21.72 0.14 25.53
C HIS A 1069 -22.18 -0.32 26.91
N GLY A 1070 -21.86 -1.57 27.26
CA GLY A 1070 -22.24 -2.18 28.52
C GLY A 1070 -23.71 -2.62 28.55
N THR A 1071 -24.30 -2.60 29.74
CA THR A 1071 -25.67 -3.08 29.96
C THR A 1071 -26.68 -1.95 29.76
N ILE A 1072 -27.64 -2.19 28.86
CA ILE A 1072 -28.75 -1.29 28.55
C ILE A 1072 -30.06 -1.92 29.05
N TYR A 1073 -30.80 -1.18 29.86
CA TYR A 1073 -32.05 -1.62 30.48
C TYR A 1073 -33.24 -0.98 29.78
N TYR A 1074 -34.27 -1.77 29.48
CA TYR A 1074 -35.52 -1.33 28.88
C TYR A 1074 -36.69 -1.64 29.81
N TYR A 1075 -37.57 -0.67 30.02
CA TYR A 1075 -38.66 -0.74 30.98
C TYR A 1075 -40.00 -0.48 30.30
N ASP A 1076 -41.07 -1.11 30.78
CA ASP A 1076 -42.44 -0.78 30.38
C ASP A 1076 -42.93 0.54 31.00
N GLU A 1077 -44.13 0.99 30.61
CA GLU A 1077 -44.72 2.24 31.11
C GLU A 1077 -44.97 2.22 32.63
N ASN A 1078 -45.05 1.05 33.26
CA ASN A 1078 -45.21 0.91 34.71
C ASN A 1078 -43.85 0.90 35.45
N GLY A 1079 -42.73 1.02 34.74
CA GLY A 1079 -41.38 0.98 35.30
C GLY A 1079 -40.86 -0.43 35.58
N LYS A 1080 -41.54 -1.47 35.09
CA LYS A 1080 -41.06 -2.85 35.22
C LYS A 1080 -40.03 -3.14 34.13
N LEU A 1081 -38.91 -3.76 34.52
CA LEU A 1081 -37.88 -4.19 33.59
C LEU A 1081 -38.47 -5.21 32.59
N LYS A 1082 -38.39 -4.90 31.30
CA LYS A 1082 -38.91 -5.70 30.18
C LYS A 1082 -37.80 -6.49 29.49
N GLU A 1083 -36.62 -5.87 29.36
CA GLU A 1083 -35.52 -6.42 28.60
C GLU A 1083 -34.19 -5.80 29.07
N THR A 1084 -33.14 -6.60 29.09
CA THR A 1084 -31.76 -6.17 29.32
C THR A 1084 -30.94 -6.58 28.11
N ARG A 1085 -30.26 -5.62 27.48
CA ARG A 1085 -29.36 -5.85 26.35
C ARG A 1085 -27.93 -5.56 26.77
N TYR A 1086 -27.00 -6.40 26.34
CA TYR A 1086 -25.58 -6.16 26.57
C TYR A 1086 -24.90 -5.83 25.26
N TYR A 1087 -24.25 -4.66 25.19
CA TYR A 1087 -23.51 -4.18 24.04
C TYR A 1087 -22.03 -4.05 24.33
N TYR A 1088 -21.21 -4.24 23.31
CA TYR A 1088 -19.81 -3.85 23.31
C TYR A 1088 -19.56 -2.99 22.08
N TYR A 1089 -19.60 -1.67 22.26
CA TYR A 1089 -19.43 -0.67 21.18
C TYR A 1089 -20.33 -0.99 19.97
N ASP A 1090 -21.65 -0.90 20.18
CA ASP A 1090 -22.73 -1.25 19.26
C ASP A 1090 -22.83 -2.72 18.83
N ASN A 1091 -21.86 -3.57 19.17
CA ASN A 1091 -22.05 -5.00 19.02
C ASN A 1091 -23.02 -5.53 20.09
N LEU A 1092 -24.28 -5.78 19.71
CA LEU A 1092 -25.26 -6.44 20.56
C LEU A 1092 -24.85 -7.89 20.80
N ILE A 1093 -24.40 -8.20 22.02
CA ILE A 1093 -23.85 -9.52 22.39
C ILE A 1093 -24.93 -10.45 22.91
N SER A 1094 -25.87 -9.92 23.71
CA SER A 1094 -26.93 -10.74 24.30
C SER A 1094 -28.15 -9.92 24.68
N VAL A 1095 -29.28 -10.61 24.76
CA VAL A 1095 -30.57 -10.08 25.16
C VAL A 1095 -31.19 -11.00 26.20
N LYS A 1096 -31.58 -10.44 27.34
CA LYS A 1096 -32.34 -11.13 28.39
C LYS A 1096 -33.70 -10.46 28.54
N LYS A 1097 -34.77 -11.19 28.29
CA LYS A 1097 -36.15 -10.73 28.48
C LYS A 1097 -36.65 -11.05 29.88
#